data_AF-A0A2P6WKP5-F1
#
_entry.id   AF-A0A2P6WKP5-F1
#
_cell.length_a   1.000
_cell.length_b   1.000
_cell.length_c   1.000
_cell.angle_alpha   90.00
_cell.angle_beta   90.00
_cell.angle_gamma   90.00
#
_symmetry.space_group_name_H-M   'P 1'
#
loop_
_entity.id
_entity.type
_entity.pdbx_description
1 polymer ?
#
loop_
_entity_poly.entity_id
_entity_poly.type
_entity_poly.pdbx_seq_one_letter_code
_entity_poly.pdbx_strand_id
1 'polypeptide(L)'
;MEFHISRGARDRYQFPETLFSFNGNVVFANVGASRELAHRMNRVRDVQKHPERTVNAGALYAMGIIDEASHFLMARYREQFDPGVMVDALHFITAQVGSDALGRMLLTFVEQFPGTSVYRGEESAEQWLAGSTAGVSHRAAAFEEMLLLWMANSNLAFRPFGELFEDSALAEKTAYRKVAGSLPAYFATRPLIPIEGSQPVTLFDLLRAPAVSSPSSLSEQLTLVRKKWKVLLGDSLDRLLLLAGDILREEELAIWLLFNPPDADAEAAARAAAARAAEEAARRRRELGLQQWPGMTSHSDVPVFGDPAHEYEKFSSDVAWMPTAVLIAKSTYVWLDQLSRKYSRAINRLDQIPDEDLDELARRGLNSLWLIGIWERSRASQTIKQLCGNREAVASAYSLSDYRIAEDLGGEAAYINLRDRCYHRGIRLASDMVPNHMGIDSPWVVEHPDWFISRPDPPYPAYNFDGPNLSSDPRVEIRIERHYYEQTDAAVVFQRRDRHTGETRYIYHGNDGTSFPWNDTAQLDYLNPAVREQVIQTILHVARLFPVIRFDAAMTLAKRHFQRLWFPAHGTSGAIPSRAECGMSVAEFNKHMPQEFWREVVDRVAAEVPGTLLLAEAFWLMEGYFVRTLGMHRVYNSAFMNMMRDEENANYRSVIKNTLEFDPDIMKRYVNFMSNPDERTAIDQFGTGDKYFGIATLMATLPGMPMFGHGQIEGYTEKYGMEYRWPRYNETPDAHLVERHERQISPLLHQRALFAESSNFLLYDFFCGNGTVDENVFAYSNRRGDQRALVIYNNRYSTTHGTIDYSAAYADKHAGHSRQRRLREGLELNGDHSVILAYRDSLTGLEYLRRAATVANQGLTIELHAYQCYVFLDWRELRVTAEKPWDQLCDQLGGQGVPNLEEALLSLKLRPAHSALRRLLEPRVVRTLADISERTPAGPEQQKALEIQREEFFNSEWWHTREFLREAQSFYRQHRDGAVAANPLSPAETELKFRERARAAMRIPALEGLFPELWPAAARRVLPSLSPQLVATEMWGPVIAWSVLALLAESIDAVHPERAALDLFDRLRLREPLARAFESLGFGSEESWRVAARIKVALLVGAKVFEPRVSAPPAEGLTIPIFSPALWQDADVRWLTGAHEAEGHTYFVKESYDELLWWLQIPALCSLATEAVPARSAIQEIDRRVREAAKLAESAGYRLGALFERAPETASVETAEEEPSQKE
;
A
#
# COMPACT_ATOMS: atom_id res chain seq x y z
N MET A 1 16.09 65.18 11.38
CA MET A 1 17.20 64.62 12.18
C MET A 1 17.56 63.29 11.57
N GLU A 2 18.69 63.29 10.86
CA GLU A 2 19.10 62.27 9.90
C GLU A 2 20.22 61.44 10.53
N PHE A 3 20.19 60.11 10.47
CA PHE A 3 21.37 59.31 10.83
C PHE A 3 22.52 59.60 9.86
N HIS A 4 23.50 60.35 10.33
CA HIS A 4 24.59 60.79 9.48
C HIS A 4 25.65 59.69 9.35
N ILE A 5 25.68 59.05 8.18
CA ILE A 5 26.83 58.26 7.72
C ILE A 5 27.96 59.23 7.34
N SER A 6 29.19 58.90 7.72
CA SER A 6 30.38 59.71 7.41
C SER A 6 30.51 59.96 5.90
N ARG A 7 30.96 61.16 5.54
CA ARG A 7 31.27 61.53 4.15
C ARG A 7 32.22 60.52 3.51
N GLY A 8 33.23 60.08 4.26
CA GLY A 8 34.19 59.07 3.81
C GLY A 8 33.55 57.73 3.46
N ALA A 9 32.59 57.25 4.25
CA ALA A 9 31.87 56.01 3.95
C ALA A 9 30.93 56.15 2.73
N ARG A 10 30.26 57.30 2.57
CA ARG A 10 29.43 57.59 1.38
C ARG A 10 30.26 57.55 0.10
N ASP A 11 31.40 58.22 0.10
CA ASP A 11 32.31 58.26 -1.05
C ASP A 11 32.92 56.88 -1.35
N ARG A 12 33.26 56.11 -0.31
CA ARG A 12 33.88 54.79 -0.44
C ARG A 12 32.94 53.73 -1.00
N TYR A 13 31.68 53.71 -0.56
CA TYR A 13 30.71 52.68 -0.93
C TYR A 13 29.76 53.10 -2.07
N GLN A 14 29.88 54.34 -2.56
CA GLN A 14 29.23 54.83 -3.78
C GLN A 14 27.71 54.61 -3.80
N PHE A 15 27.02 54.78 -2.67
CA PHE A 15 25.55 54.66 -2.63
C PHE A 15 24.90 56.03 -2.93
N PRO A 16 24.17 56.16 -4.07
CA PRO A 16 23.98 57.47 -4.71
C PRO A 16 22.79 58.31 -4.21
N GLU A 17 21.76 57.75 -3.57
CA GLU A 17 20.58 58.52 -3.15
C GLU A 17 19.94 58.01 -1.85
N THR A 18 19.15 58.88 -1.25
CA THR A 18 18.58 58.87 0.10
C THR A 18 18.16 57.49 0.64
N LEU A 19 18.89 57.01 1.65
CA LEU A 19 18.33 56.14 2.70
C LEU A 19 17.40 56.94 3.66
N PHE A 20 17.11 58.22 3.36
CA PHE A 20 16.71 59.25 4.34
C PHE A 20 15.60 60.20 3.82
N SER A 21 14.68 60.64 4.69
CA SER A 21 13.76 61.75 4.37
C SER A 21 14.03 62.97 5.26
N PHE A 22 13.74 64.17 4.74
CA PHE A 22 14.01 65.48 5.36
C PHE A 22 13.38 65.69 6.75
N ASN A 23 12.36 64.89 7.11
CA ASN A 23 11.60 65.04 8.35
C ASN A 23 12.19 64.30 9.55
N GLY A 24 13.36 63.68 9.40
CA GLY A 24 13.99 62.95 10.48
C GLY A 24 13.37 61.61 10.84
N ASN A 25 12.90 60.91 9.81
CA ASN A 25 12.78 59.46 9.87
C ASN A 25 13.96 58.88 9.08
N VAL A 26 14.84 58.16 9.75
CA VAL A 26 15.75 57.23 9.08
C VAL A 26 14.88 56.05 8.68
N VAL A 27 14.55 55.96 7.40
CA VAL A 27 13.87 54.78 6.89
C VAL A 27 14.95 53.71 6.64
N PHE A 28 15.53 53.16 7.73
CA PHE A 28 15.98 51.77 7.71
C PHE A 28 14.75 50.82 7.71
N ALA A 29 13.65 51.16 7.03
CA ALA A 29 12.53 50.25 6.85
C ALA A 29 12.67 49.41 5.56
N ASN A 30 13.77 49.54 4.82
CA ASN A 30 14.03 48.77 3.62
C ASN A 30 15.18 47.79 3.82
N VAL A 31 14.83 46.53 4.09
CA VAL A 31 15.78 45.41 4.22
C VAL A 31 16.62 45.23 2.95
N GLY A 32 16.03 45.50 1.77
CA GLY A 32 16.74 45.48 0.48
C GLY A 32 17.87 46.51 0.40
N ALA A 33 17.68 47.70 0.98
CA ALA A 33 18.72 48.72 1.02
C ALA A 33 19.89 48.33 1.95
N SER A 34 19.60 47.70 3.10
CA SER A 34 20.63 47.14 3.99
C SER A 34 21.41 46.00 3.33
N ARG A 35 20.74 45.14 2.56
CA ARG A 35 21.38 44.07 1.78
C ARG A 35 22.31 44.62 0.71
N GLU A 36 21.87 45.64 -0.04
CA GLU A 36 22.70 46.30 -1.06
C GLU A 36 23.92 46.99 -0.44
N LEU A 37 23.74 47.71 0.68
CA LEU A 37 24.84 48.35 1.39
C LEU A 37 25.84 47.31 1.93
N ALA A 38 25.36 46.25 2.59
CA ALA A 38 26.21 45.15 3.06
C ALA A 38 26.96 44.47 1.91
N HIS A 39 26.29 44.23 0.77
CA HIS A 39 26.91 43.66 -0.43
C HIS A 39 28.04 44.56 -0.97
N ARG A 40 27.81 45.88 -1.06
CA ARG A 40 28.85 46.83 -1.49
C ARG A 40 30.02 46.91 -0.52
N MET A 41 29.74 46.95 0.78
CA MET A 41 30.76 46.92 1.83
C MET A 41 31.62 45.67 1.70
N ASN A 42 31.00 44.50 1.57
CA ASN A 42 31.67 43.22 1.44
C ASN A 42 32.52 43.11 0.16
N ARG A 43 32.03 43.66 -0.95
CA ARG A 43 32.79 43.72 -2.21
C ARG A 43 34.05 44.58 -2.08
N VAL A 44 33.94 45.75 -1.47
CA VAL A 44 35.09 46.67 -1.25
C VAL A 44 36.04 46.14 -0.18
N ARG A 45 35.54 45.42 0.83
CA ARG A 45 36.34 44.79 1.89
C ARG A 45 37.06 43.51 1.42
N ASP A 46 36.81 43.06 0.19
CA ASP A 46 37.34 41.81 -0.39
C ASP A 46 37.16 40.62 0.56
N VAL A 47 35.93 40.44 1.06
CA VAL A 47 35.62 39.44 2.09
C VAL A 47 35.86 38.00 1.62
N GLN A 48 35.99 37.78 0.31
CA GLN A 48 36.42 36.49 -0.24
C GLN A 48 37.84 36.12 0.21
N LYS A 49 38.72 37.11 0.42
CA LYS A 49 40.07 36.92 0.97
C LYS A 49 40.15 37.19 2.47
N HIS A 50 39.21 37.98 3.01
CA HIS A 50 39.14 38.37 4.41
C HIS A 50 37.75 38.13 5.03
N PRO A 51 37.35 36.85 5.25
CA PRO A 51 36.00 36.51 5.72
C PRO A 51 35.67 37.13 7.09
N GLU A 52 36.68 37.38 7.92
CA GLU A 52 36.54 38.01 9.24
C GLU A 52 36.03 39.46 9.17
N ARG A 53 36.06 40.08 7.99
CA ARG A 53 35.61 41.46 7.74
C ARG A 53 34.17 41.55 7.23
N THR A 54 33.48 40.42 7.14
CA THR A 54 32.13 40.35 6.58
C THR A 54 31.14 41.18 7.39
N VAL A 55 30.35 41.99 6.67
CA VAL A 55 29.20 42.70 7.19
C VAL A 55 27.95 41.95 6.76
N ASN A 56 27.17 41.50 7.72
CA ASN A 56 25.92 40.82 7.44
C ASN A 56 24.76 41.84 7.42
N ALA A 57 23.78 41.58 6.55
CA ALA A 57 22.75 42.55 6.22
C ALA A 57 21.71 42.72 7.35
N GLY A 58 21.36 41.62 8.03
CA GLY A 58 20.49 41.60 9.20
C GLY A 58 21.11 42.35 10.37
N ALA A 59 22.41 42.17 10.63
CA ALA A 59 23.14 42.92 11.65
C ALA A 59 23.20 44.43 11.33
N LEU A 60 23.42 44.79 10.07
CA LEU A 60 23.39 46.19 9.62
C LEU A 60 22.00 46.82 9.75
N TYR A 61 20.95 46.07 9.42
CA TYR A 61 19.55 46.48 9.58
C TYR A 61 19.18 46.67 11.07
N ALA A 62 19.57 45.72 11.94
CA ALA A 62 19.34 45.80 13.38
C ALA A 62 20.02 47.04 14.01
N MET A 63 21.27 47.33 13.63
CA MET A 63 21.98 48.54 14.06
C MET A 63 21.21 49.81 13.66
N GLY A 64 20.76 49.89 12.41
CA GLY A 64 19.99 51.03 11.90
C GLY A 64 18.65 51.23 12.63
N ILE A 65 17.96 50.15 12.98
CA ILE A 65 16.70 50.21 13.74
C ILE A 65 16.91 50.63 15.20
N ILE A 66 18.01 50.23 15.85
CA ILE A 66 18.35 50.70 17.20
C ILE A 66 18.61 52.21 17.20
N ASP A 67 19.29 52.70 16.17
CA ASP A 67 19.56 54.13 16.00
C ASP A 67 18.26 54.93 15.75
N GLU A 68 17.39 54.47 14.85
CA GLU A 68 16.09 55.10 14.60
C GLU A 68 15.21 55.12 15.86
N ALA A 69 15.24 54.05 16.66
CA ALA A 69 14.55 54.02 17.94
C ALA A 69 15.12 55.04 18.94
N SER A 70 16.42 55.33 18.86
CA SER A 70 17.08 56.35 19.69
C SER A 70 16.67 57.76 19.27
N HIS A 71 16.60 58.04 17.97
CA HIS A 71 16.04 59.28 17.43
C HIS A 71 14.59 59.50 17.87
N PHE A 72 13.76 58.47 17.76
CA PHE A 72 12.36 58.55 18.16
C PHE A 72 12.21 58.81 19.67
N LEU A 73 13.03 58.15 20.50
CA LEU A 73 13.07 58.38 21.93
C LEU A 73 13.42 59.84 22.26
N MET A 74 14.41 60.42 21.56
CA MET A 74 14.78 61.83 21.74
C MET A 74 13.66 62.78 21.31
N ALA A 75 13.00 62.51 20.19
CA ALA A 75 11.86 63.29 19.73
C ALA A 75 10.71 63.28 20.75
N ARG A 76 10.36 62.10 21.25
CA ARG A 76 9.33 61.94 22.29
C ARG A 76 9.69 62.62 23.58
N TYR A 77 10.97 62.60 23.96
CA TYR A 77 11.43 63.31 25.14
C TYR A 77 11.24 64.83 25.01
N ARG A 78 11.57 65.40 23.84
CA ARG A 78 11.34 66.82 23.55
C ARG A 78 9.86 67.18 23.58
N GLU A 79 9.01 66.34 23.02
CA GLU A 79 7.58 66.59 22.97
C GLU A 79 6.91 66.51 24.35
N GLN A 80 7.30 65.52 25.17
CA GLN A 80 6.56 65.18 26.40
C GLN A 80 7.16 65.77 27.68
N PHE A 81 8.48 65.99 27.73
CA PHE A 81 9.17 66.32 28.98
C PHE A 81 9.92 67.66 28.91
N ASP A 82 10.69 67.91 27.85
CA ASP A 82 11.52 69.12 27.75
C ASP A 82 11.74 69.57 26.29
N PRO A 83 10.88 70.47 25.76
CA PRO A 83 11.01 71.00 24.39
C PRO A 83 12.31 71.79 24.16
N GLY A 84 12.91 72.33 25.21
CA GLY A 84 14.12 73.17 25.15
C GLY A 84 15.43 72.40 25.29
N VAL A 85 15.39 71.08 25.53
CA VAL A 85 16.53 70.27 25.97
C VAL A 85 17.80 70.43 25.10
N MET A 86 17.68 70.61 23.79
CA MET A 86 18.88 70.76 22.92
C MET A 86 19.39 72.20 22.86
N VAL A 87 18.50 73.19 22.97
CA VAL A 87 18.87 74.60 23.01
C VAL A 87 19.57 74.93 24.33
N ASP A 88 19.03 74.41 25.44
CA ASP A 88 19.63 74.52 26.76
C ASP A 88 20.97 73.78 26.85
N ALA A 89 21.11 72.65 26.16
CA ALA A 89 22.38 71.92 26.08
C ALA A 89 23.44 72.78 25.40
N LEU A 90 23.10 73.46 24.29
CA LEU A 90 24.03 74.38 23.62
C LEU A 90 24.48 75.51 24.55
N HIS A 91 23.57 76.09 25.34
CA HIS A 91 23.94 77.13 26.32
C HIS A 91 24.86 76.58 27.43
N PHE A 92 24.50 75.42 27.98
CA PHE A 92 25.29 74.74 29.01
C PHE A 92 26.71 74.42 28.53
N ILE A 93 26.85 73.89 27.31
CA ILE A 93 28.14 73.57 26.71
C ILE A 93 28.92 74.84 26.36
N THR A 94 28.25 75.88 25.84
CA THR A 94 28.88 77.17 25.55
C THR A 94 29.59 77.72 26.79
N ALA A 95 28.99 77.58 27.98
CA ALA A 95 29.59 78.01 29.24
C ALA A 95 30.86 77.21 29.62
N GLN A 96 31.06 75.99 29.09
CA GLN A 96 32.20 75.13 29.42
C GLN A 96 33.36 75.20 28.42
N VAL A 97 33.07 75.41 27.13
CA VAL A 97 34.08 75.36 26.06
C VAL A 97 34.22 76.68 25.28
N GLY A 98 33.28 77.62 25.43
CA GLY A 98 33.24 78.88 24.70
C GLY A 98 32.54 78.77 23.33
N SER A 99 31.99 79.89 22.86
CA SER A 99 31.21 79.99 21.60
C SER A 99 32.02 79.55 20.38
N ASP A 100 33.29 79.92 20.30
CA ASP A 100 34.14 79.68 19.14
C ASP A 100 34.56 78.21 19.02
N ALA A 101 34.77 77.54 20.16
CA ALA A 101 35.06 76.11 20.19
C ALA A 101 33.80 75.29 19.84
N LEU A 102 32.63 75.67 20.36
CA LEU A 102 31.35 75.04 20.02
C LEU A 102 30.99 75.25 18.54
N GLY A 103 31.18 76.47 18.01
CA GLY A 103 30.94 76.78 16.61
C GLY A 103 31.80 75.95 15.66
N ARG A 104 33.12 75.85 15.92
CA ARG A 104 34.03 74.99 15.14
C ARG A 104 33.66 73.51 15.23
N MET A 105 33.24 73.03 16.40
CA MET A 105 32.83 71.64 16.59
C MET A 105 31.59 71.30 15.75
N LEU A 106 30.54 72.12 15.83
CA LEU A 106 29.33 71.91 15.03
C LEU A 106 29.60 72.02 13.53
N LEU A 107 30.46 72.96 13.11
CA LEU A 107 30.87 73.08 11.70
C LEU A 107 31.61 71.83 11.23
N THR A 108 32.61 71.38 11.98
CA THR A 108 33.38 70.16 11.66
C THR A 108 32.46 68.95 11.62
N PHE A 109 31.45 68.87 12.51
CA PHE A 109 30.45 67.81 12.48
C PHE A 109 29.69 67.80 11.15
N VAL A 110 29.10 68.92 10.75
CA VAL A 110 28.32 69.00 9.50
C VAL A 110 29.17 68.77 8.25
N GLU A 111 30.46 69.11 8.27
CA GLU A 111 31.38 68.80 7.16
C GLU A 111 31.67 67.30 7.02
N GLN A 112 31.91 66.61 8.15
CA GLN A 112 32.25 65.19 8.21
C GLN A 112 31.02 64.29 8.09
N PHE A 113 29.89 64.76 8.58
CA PHE A 113 28.59 64.09 8.66
C PHE A 113 27.52 64.95 7.96
N PRO A 114 27.69 65.25 6.65
CA PRO A 114 26.81 66.18 5.96
C PRO A 114 25.42 65.59 5.76
N GLY A 115 24.40 66.42 5.97
CA GLY A 115 23.05 66.15 5.48
C GLY A 115 23.00 66.11 3.95
N THR A 116 21.87 65.68 3.39
CA THR A 116 21.75 65.44 1.94
C THR A 116 22.07 66.69 1.09
N SER A 117 21.56 67.86 1.48
CA SER A 117 21.79 69.14 0.78
C SER A 117 23.26 69.58 0.82
N VAL A 118 23.91 69.48 1.98
CA VAL A 118 25.34 69.79 2.17
C VAL A 118 26.25 68.79 1.44
N TYR A 119 25.86 67.52 1.36
CA TYR A 119 26.62 66.51 0.63
C TYR A 119 26.54 66.69 -0.90
N ARG A 120 25.35 67.04 -1.41
CA ARG A 120 25.11 67.35 -2.84
C ARG A 120 25.68 68.69 -3.28
N GLY A 121 26.14 69.52 -2.34
CA GLY A 121 26.67 70.86 -2.61
C GLY A 121 25.58 71.89 -2.93
N GLU A 122 24.34 71.63 -2.52
CA GLU A 122 23.20 72.54 -2.69
C GLU A 122 23.31 73.77 -1.75
N GLU A 123 23.93 73.59 -0.58
CA GLU A 123 24.27 74.64 0.39
C GLU A 123 25.59 74.31 1.13
N SER A 124 26.26 75.31 1.70
CA SER A 124 27.47 75.09 2.52
C SER A 124 27.12 74.65 3.95
N ALA A 125 28.06 74.00 4.64
CA ALA A 125 27.85 73.58 6.04
C ALA A 125 27.57 74.78 6.98
N GLU A 126 28.20 75.93 6.73
CA GLU A 126 27.95 77.18 7.44
C GLU A 126 26.56 77.75 7.15
N GLN A 127 26.14 77.73 5.88
CA GLN A 127 24.82 78.19 5.46
C GLN A 127 23.73 77.35 6.13
N TRP A 128 23.91 76.03 6.13
CA TRP A 128 22.99 75.12 6.80
C TRP A 128 22.98 75.37 8.30
N LEU A 129 24.12 75.46 9.00
CA LEU A 129 24.16 75.69 10.44
C LEU A 129 23.50 77.00 10.90
N ALA A 130 23.45 78.02 10.04
CA ALA A 130 22.77 79.28 10.32
C ALA A 130 21.24 79.20 10.19
N GLY A 131 20.71 78.12 9.59
CA GLY A 131 19.30 77.92 9.32
C GLY A 131 18.48 77.29 10.46
N SER A 132 17.20 77.10 10.16
CA SER A 132 16.25 76.36 11.00
C SER A 132 15.21 75.67 10.13
N THR A 133 14.79 74.46 10.51
CA THR A 133 13.74 73.71 9.82
C THR A 133 12.63 73.39 10.82
N ALA A 134 11.38 73.64 10.44
CA ALA A 134 10.19 73.38 11.28
C ALA A 134 10.28 73.95 12.72
N GLY A 135 10.92 75.11 12.88
CA GLY A 135 11.09 75.76 14.18
C GLY A 135 12.27 75.24 15.03
N VAL A 136 13.01 74.24 14.55
CA VAL A 136 14.21 73.69 15.21
C VAL A 136 15.46 74.31 14.60
N SER A 137 16.32 74.90 15.43
CA SER A 137 17.62 75.43 14.99
C SER A 137 18.51 74.30 14.48
N HIS A 138 19.15 74.47 13.32
CA HIS A 138 20.08 73.46 12.78
C HIS A 138 21.28 73.22 13.71
N ARG A 139 21.66 74.20 14.52
CA ARG A 139 22.68 74.01 15.58
C ARG A 139 22.22 73.04 16.66
N ALA A 140 20.95 73.12 17.06
CA ALA A 140 20.37 72.22 18.05
C ALA A 140 20.20 70.81 17.48
N ALA A 141 19.77 70.71 16.21
CA ALA A 141 19.72 69.44 15.50
C ALA A 141 21.11 68.80 15.36
N ALA A 142 22.13 69.54 14.90
CA ALA A 142 23.50 69.05 14.80
C ALA A 142 24.08 68.58 16.14
N PHE A 143 23.73 69.24 17.24
CA PHE A 143 24.17 68.84 18.57
C PHE A 143 23.52 67.54 19.04
N GLU A 144 22.23 67.37 18.75
CA GLU A 144 21.50 66.11 18.99
C GLU A 144 22.08 64.95 18.19
N GLU A 145 22.34 65.15 16.90
CA GLU A 145 22.97 64.14 16.05
C GLU A 145 24.37 63.76 16.56
N MET A 146 25.13 64.75 17.03
CA MET A 146 26.44 64.51 17.62
C MET A 146 26.35 63.72 18.94
N LEU A 147 25.28 63.86 19.71
CA LEU A 147 25.01 63.01 20.89
C LEU A 147 24.80 61.56 20.47
N LEU A 148 23.99 61.31 19.43
CA LEU A 148 23.72 59.96 18.94
C LEU A 148 24.95 59.33 18.27
N LEU A 149 25.74 60.13 17.54
CA LEU A 149 27.06 59.72 17.03
C LEU A 149 27.96 59.22 18.17
N TRP A 150 27.96 59.93 19.30
CA TRP A 150 28.72 59.50 20.47
C TRP A 150 28.17 58.20 21.08
N MET A 151 26.85 58.02 21.11
CA MET A 151 26.21 56.77 21.56
C MET A 151 26.59 55.59 20.66
N ALA A 152 26.55 55.78 19.34
CA ALA A 152 26.93 54.78 18.34
C ALA A 152 28.40 54.34 18.50
N ASN A 153 29.32 55.30 18.63
CA ASN A 153 30.75 55.03 18.87
C ASN A 153 31.04 54.37 20.23
N SER A 154 30.17 54.61 21.22
CA SER A 154 30.29 54.00 22.56
C SER A 154 29.68 52.59 22.63
N ASN A 155 28.94 52.15 21.61
CA ASN A 155 28.30 50.84 21.56
C ASN A 155 29.24 49.77 20.99
N LEU A 156 29.65 48.81 21.82
CA LEU A 156 30.57 47.75 21.39
C LEU A 156 30.00 46.88 20.27
N ALA A 157 28.68 46.66 20.23
CA ALA A 157 27.99 45.88 19.20
C ALA A 157 28.02 46.57 17.82
N PHE A 158 28.24 47.89 17.78
CA PHE A 158 28.27 48.66 16.54
C PHE A 158 29.66 48.63 15.87
N ARG A 159 30.72 48.19 16.55
CA ARG A 159 32.10 48.18 16.04
C ARG A 159 32.29 47.59 14.62
N PRO A 160 31.60 46.50 14.20
CA PRO A 160 31.73 45.98 12.83
C PRO A 160 31.39 47.00 11.73
N PHE A 161 30.60 48.01 12.08
CA PHE A 161 30.11 49.07 11.20
C PHE A 161 30.81 50.42 11.46
N GLY A 162 31.87 50.46 12.28
CA GLY A 162 32.51 51.69 12.78
C GLY A 162 32.89 52.73 11.72
N GLU A 163 33.25 52.29 10.51
CA GLU A 163 33.57 53.17 9.38
C GLU A 163 32.39 54.04 8.93
N LEU A 164 31.14 53.63 9.21
CA LEU A 164 29.96 54.42 8.90
C LEU A 164 29.84 55.66 9.80
N PHE A 165 30.42 55.63 11.00
CA PHE A 165 30.25 56.68 12.01
C PHE A 165 31.58 57.07 12.69
N GLU A 166 32.69 56.95 11.98
CA GLU A 166 34.03 57.28 12.49
C GLU A 166 34.15 58.77 12.88
N ASP A 167 34.49 59.05 14.14
CA ASP A 167 34.54 60.39 14.72
C ASP A 167 35.98 60.92 14.96
N SER A 168 37.01 60.26 14.41
CA SER A 168 38.43 60.59 14.63
C SER A 168 38.75 62.06 14.36
N ALA A 169 38.30 62.59 13.23
CA ALA A 169 38.49 64.00 12.87
C ALA A 169 37.81 64.98 13.84
N LEU A 170 36.64 64.63 14.39
CA LEU A 170 35.94 65.43 15.40
C LEU A 170 36.67 65.37 16.75
N ALA A 171 37.07 64.17 17.17
CA ALA A 171 37.73 63.92 18.44
C ALA A 171 39.11 64.56 18.54
N GLU A 172 39.85 64.65 17.43
CA GLU A 172 41.21 65.22 17.39
C GLU A 172 41.22 66.74 17.16
N LYS A 173 40.28 67.28 16.36
CA LYS A 173 40.33 68.68 15.91
C LYS A 173 39.44 69.63 16.71
N THR A 174 38.59 69.12 17.60
CA THR A 174 37.56 69.93 18.28
C THR A 174 37.44 69.62 19.77
N ALA A 175 36.55 70.33 20.48
CA ALA A 175 36.26 70.08 21.90
C ALA A 175 35.36 68.84 22.15
N TYR A 176 35.11 68.03 21.13
CA TYR A 176 34.15 66.91 21.14
C TYR A 176 34.26 65.96 22.35
N ARG A 177 35.47 65.47 22.69
CA ARG A 177 35.64 64.58 23.87
C ARG A 177 35.30 65.25 25.20
N LYS A 178 35.64 66.53 25.34
CA LYS A 178 35.34 67.32 26.55
C LYS A 178 33.84 67.56 26.68
N VAL A 179 33.18 67.88 25.57
CA VAL A 179 31.72 68.04 25.50
C VAL A 179 31.03 66.72 25.84
N ALA A 180 31.44 65.60 25.24
CA ALA A 180 30.87 64.28 25.50
C ALA A 180 30.90 63.91 27.00
N GLY A 181 32.04 64.12 27.67
CA GLY A 181 32.20 63.86 29.10
C GLY A 181 31.32 64.72 30.02
N SER A 182 30.77 65.84 29.54
CA SER A 182 29.92 66.76 30.31
C SER A 182 28.42 66.49 30.18
N LEU A 183 28.00 65.70 29.19
CA LEU A 183 26.60 65.38 28.91
C LEU A 183 25.87 64.66 30.06
N PRO A 184 26.47 63.70 30.81
CA PRO A 184 25.79 63.08 31.95
C PRO A 184 25.37 64.10 33.01
N ALA A 185 26.25 65.06 33.31
CA ALA A 185 25.97 66.13 34.27
C ALA A 185 24.87 67.07 33.77
N TYR A 186 24.81 67.34 32.47
CA TYR A 186 23.73 68.12 31.87
C TYR A 186 22.37 67.41 32.00
N PHE A 187 22.27 66.17 31.54
CA PHE A 187 21.02 65.41 31.55
C PHE A 187 20.52 65.07 32.96
N ALA A 188 21.41 65.00 33.96
CA ALA A 188 21.01 64.91 35.37
C ALA A 188 20.24 66.15 35.89
N THR A 189 20.33 67.30 35.21
CA THR A 189 19.55 68.51 35.55
C THR A 189 18.19 68.57 34.87
N ARG A 190 17.87 67.62 34.00
CA ARG A 190 16.65 67.61 33.17
C ARG A 190 15.56 66.71 33.78
N PRO A 191 14.29 66.85 33.36
CA PRO A 191 13.21 65.97 33.83
C PRO A 191 13.52 64.48 33.67
N LEU A 192 13.25 63.68 34.71
CA LEU A 192 13.43 62.24 34.67
C LEU A 192 12.29 61.56 33.91
N ILE A 193 12.61 60.49 33.19
CA ILE A 193 11.66 59.68 32.45
C ILE A 193 11.12 58.58 33.38
N PRO A 194 9.80 58.48 33.61
CA PRO A 194 9.22 57.40 34.38
C PRO A 194 9.31 56.07 33.61
N ILE A 195 9.81 55.02 34.26
CA ILE A 195 9.88 53.67 33.71
C ILE A 195 8.98 52.77 34.54
N GLU A 196 8.09 52.03 33.88
CA GLU A 196 7.16 51.12 34.56
C GLU A 196 7.93 50.03 35.34
N GLY A 197 7.67 49.94 36.65
CA GLY A 197 8.34 48.97 37.53
C GLY A 197 9.80 49.26 37.86
N SER A 198 10.30 50.49 37.66
CA SER A 198 11.68 50.89 37.99
C SER A 198 11.76 52.35 38.43
N GLN A 199 12.92 52.76 38.99
CA GLN A 199 13.16 54.17 39.33
C GLN A 199 13.21 55.03 38.06
N PRO A 200 12.71 56.29 38.07
CA PRO A 200 12.85 57.20 36.94
C PRO A 200 14.32 57.42 36.58
N VAL A 201 14.61 57.50 35.27
CA VAL A 201 15.98 57.60 34.73
C VAL A 201 16.17 58.85 33.89
N THR A 202 17.41 59.30 33.70
CA THR A 202 17.71 60.39 32.76
C THR A 202 17.56 59.90 31.31
N LEU A 203 17.29 60.81 30.35
CA LEU A 203 17.30 60.48 28.92
C LEU A 203 18.63 59.83 28.50
N PHE A 204 19.72 60.36 29.05
CA PHE A 204 21.07 59.90 28.78
C PHE A 204 21.31 58.44 29.21
N ASP A 205 20.88 58.08 30.43
CA ASP A 205 20.99 56.71 30.93
C ASP A 205 20.06 55.75 30.16
N LEU A 206 18.89 56.23 29.77
CA LEU A 206 17.92 55.43 29.02
C LEU A 206 18.42 55.07 27.62
N LEU A 207 19.02 56.03 26.89
CA LEU A 207 19.65 55.82 25.57
C LEU A 207 20.82 54.83 25.65
N ARG A 208 21.60 54.86 26.75
CA ARG A 208 22.74 53.96 26.95
C ARG A 208 22.36 52.58 27.47
N ALA A 209 21.18 52.42 28.05
CA ALA A 209 20.78 51.21 28.75
C ALA A 209 20.92 49.93 27.90
N PRO A 210 20.54 49.89 26.60
CA PRO A 210 20.75 48.69 25.78
C PRO A 210 22.24 48.35 25.61
N ALA A 211 23.06 49.31 25.21
CA ALA A 211 24.50 49.13 24.97
C ALA A 211 25.29 48.80 26.25
N VAL A 212 24.84 49.26 27.41
CA VAL A 212 25.47 48.92 28.71
C VAL A 212 25.05 47.53 29.19
N SER A 213 23.78 47.17 29.02
CA SER A 213 23.25 45.89 29.53
C SER A 213 23.71 44.70 28.68
N SER A 214 23.76 44.90 27.35
CA SER A 214 24.11 43.87 26.36
C SER A 214 25.15 44.41 25.38
N PRO A 215 26.40 44.63 25.81
CA PRO A 215 27.39 45.38 25.05
C PRO A 215 27.76 44.77 23.70
N SER A 216 27.69 43.45 23.54
CA SER A 216 28.13 42.74 22.33
C SER A 216 27.02 42.14 21.48
N SER A 217 25.74 42.30 21.85
CA SER A 217 24.62 41.63 21.18
C SER A 217 23.57 42.61 20.68
N LEU A 218 23.44 42.75 19.36
CA LEU A 218 22.38 43.55 18.74
C LEU A 218 20.99 42.96 19.02
N SER A 219 20.89 41.62 19.05
CA SER A 219 19.62 40.89 19.29
C SER A 219 19.08 41.15 20.70
N GLU A 220 19.95 41.11 21.71
CA GLU A 220 19.57 41.46 23.09
C GLU A 220 19.29 42.96 23.24
N GLN A 221 20.05 43.83 22.55
CA GLN A 221 19.79 45.27 22.54
C GLN A 221 18.41 45.59 21.96
N LEU A 222 18.00 45.00 20.83
CA LEU A 222 16.66 45.14 20.26
C LEU A 222 15.57 44.70 21.23
N THR A 223 15.77 43.57 21.91
CA THR A 223 14.84 43.06 22.93
C THR A 223 14.69 44.02 24.11
N LEU A 224 15.79 44.61 24.58
CA LEU A 224 15.80 45.58 25.66
C LEU A 224 15.17 46.91 25.26
N VAL A 225 15.44 47.41 24.05
CA VAL A 225 14.79 48.60 23.47
C VAL A 225 13.28 48.39 23.44
N ARG A 226 12.84 47.27 22.87
CA ARG A 226 11.42 46.92 22.79
C ARG A 226 10.76 46.84 24.16
N LYS A 227 11.43 46.24 25.15
CA LYS A 227 10.88 46.09 26.51
C LYS A 227 10.85 47.41 27.29
N LYS A 228 11.95 48.17 27.28
CA LYS A 228 12.13 49.36 28.13
C LYS A 228 11.52 50.62 27.52
N TRP A 229 11.49 50.73 26.20
CA TRP A 229 11.06 51.95 25.51
C TRP A 229 9.62 51.83 24.97
N LYS A 230 8.95 50.67 25.11
CA LYS A 230 7.61 50.39 24.54
C LYS A 230 6.59 51.52 24.70
N VAL A 231 6.44 52.03 25.92
CA VAL A 231 5.46 53.06 26.29
C VAL A 231 5.74 54.40 25.58
N LEU A 232 7.01 54.68 25.28
CA LEU A 232 7.46 55.91 24.64
C LEU A 232 7.48 55.80 23.11
N LEU A 233 7.79 54.61 22.56
CA LEU A 233 7.91 54.38 21.12
C LEU A 233 6.56 54.18 20.40
N GLY A 234 5.55 53.66 21.09
CA GLY A 234 4.24 53.36 20.50
C GLY A 234 4.23 52.17 19.54
N ASP A 235 3.05 51.77 19.07
CA ASP A 235 2.83 50.50 18.36
C ASP A 235 3.50 50.42 16.97
N SER A 236 3.74 51.56 16.31
CA SER A 236 4.30 51.58 14.94
C SER A 236 5.76 51.12 14.90
N LEU A 237 6.54 51.44 15.94
CA LEU A 237 7.96 51.09 16.01
C LEU A 237 8.19 49.69 16.60
N ASP A 238 7.25 49.17 17.40
CA ASP A 238 7.28 47.79 17.92
C ASP A 238 7.35 46.75 16.79
N ARG A 239 6.62 47.00 15.69
CA ARG A 239 6.62 46.12 14.51
C ARG A 239 7.96 46.10 13.78
N LEU A 240 8.62 47.25 13.64
CA LEU A 240 9.94 47.35 13.00
C LEU A 240 11.03 46.69 13.86
N LEU A 241 10.97 46.85 15.19
CA LEU A 241 11.86 46.18 16.14
C LEU A 241 11.71 44.65 16.10
N LEU A 242 10.47 44.16 15.99
CA LEU A 242 10.18 42.73 15.80
C LEU A 242 10.80 42.20 14.50
N LEU A 243 10.53 42.86 13.38
CA LEU A 243 11.08 42.48 12.08
C LEU A 243 12.61 42.46 12.08
N ALA A 244 13.25 43.46 12.69
CA ALA A 244 14.70 43.52 12.82
C ALA A 244 15.27 42.36 13.65
N GLY A 245 14.61 42.00 14.75
CA GLY A 245 14.98 40.86 15.57
C GLY A 245 14.85 39.54 14.81
N ASP A 246 13.80 39.38 14.00
CA ASP A 246 13.56 38.17 13.22
C ASP A 246 14.63 37.96 12.14
N ILE A 247 14.91 39.00 11.36
CA ILE A 247 15.94 38.95 10.31
C ILE A 247 17.32 38.67 10.93
N LEU A 248 17.65 39.33 12.03
CA LEU A 248 18.92 39.13 12.72
C LEU A 248 19.06 37.71 13.26
N ARG A 249 18.00 37.16 13.86
CA ARG A 249 18.01 35.78 14.40
C ARG A 249 18.20 34.73 13.31
N GLU A 250 17.56 34.88 12.15
CA GLU A 250 17.77 33.97 11.02
C GLU A 250 19.21 34.04 10.50
N GLU A 251 19.79 35.24 10.43
CA GLU A 251 21.17 35.45 10.02
C GLU A 251 22.17 34.87 11.04
N GLU A 252 21.94 35.07 12.35
CA GLU A 252 22.73 34.48 13.43
C GLU A 252 22.65 32.95 13.41
N LEU A 253 21.48 32.37 13.14
CA LEU A 253 21.29 30.92 13.00
C LEU A 253 22.07 30.37 11.80
N ALA A 254 21.98 31.05 10.65
CA ALA A 254 22.73 30.68 9.44
C ALA A 254 24.26 30.71 9.67
N ILE A 255 24.76 31.73 10.38
CA ILE A 255 26.17 31.85 10.77
C ILE A 255 26.54 30.77 11.78
N TRP A 256 25.71 30.52 12.80
CA TRP A 256 25.98 29.49 13.81
C TRP A 256 26.10 28.11 13.19
N LEU A 257 25.21 27.76 12.24
CA LEU A 257 25.26 26.51 11.47
C LEU A 257 26.54 26.38 10.62
N LEU A 258 27.10 27.50 10.15
CA LEU A 258 28.36 27.51 9.41
C LEU A 258 29.56 27.11 10.29
N PHE A 259 29.53 27.47 11.58
CA PHE A 259 30.65 27.33 12.52
C PHE A 259 30.47 26.25 13.61
N ASN A 260 29.27 25.70 13.78
CA ASN A 260 28.96 24.59 14.70
C ASN A 260 28.29 23.41 13.95
N PRO A 261 29.00 22.80 12.99
CA PRO A 261 28.58 21.53 12.42
C PRO A 261 28.53 20.44 13.52
N PRO A 262 27.49 19.58 13.59
CA PRO A 262 27.56 18.38 14.42
C PRO A 262 28.76 17.50 13.98
N ASP A 263 29.79 17.43 14.83
CA ASP A 263 31.10 16.77 14.65
C ASP A 263 31.85 17.13 13.34
N ALA A 264 32.76 18.10 13.44
CA ALA A 264 33.50 18.68 12.31
C ALA A 264 34.35 17.68 11.48
N ASP A 265 34.90 16.62 12.09
CA ASP A 265 35.65 15.59 11.36
C ASP A 265 34.73 14.59 10.64
N ALA A 266 33.59 14.26 11.26
CA ALA A 266 32.56 13.45 10.64
C ALA A 266 31.87 14.21 9.51
N GLU A 267 31.70 15.54 9.64
CA GLU A 267 31.04 16.38 8.65
C GLU A 267 31.98 16.89 7.55
N ALA A 268 33.28 17.10 7.78
CA ALA A 268 34.22 17.34 6.69
C ALA A 268 34.41 16.07 5.84
N ALA A 269 34.48 14.91 6.50
CA ALA A 269 34.42 13.62 5.82
C ALA A 269 33.05 13.40 5.17
N ALA A 270 31.94 13.77 5.79
CA ALA A 270 30.60 13.63 5.22
C ALA A 270 30.25 14.70 4.18
N ARG A 271 30.85 15.89 4.17
CA ARG A 271 30.72 16.91 3.11
C ARG A 271 31.65 16.59 1.97
N ALA A 272 32.85 16.08 2.21
CA ALA A 272 33.70 15.56 1.15
C ALA A 272 33.12 14.26 0.57
N ALA A 273 32.56 13.38 1.42
CA ALA A 273 31.86 12.17 0.99
C ALA A 273 30.49 12.49 0.40
N ALA A 274 29.76 13.52 0.84
CA ALA A 274 28.50 13.97 0.24
C ALA A 274 28.75 14.79 -1.02
N ALA A 275 29.84 15.53 -1.15
CA ALA A 275 30.23 16.17 -2.40
C ALA A 275 30.68 15.12 -3.41
N ARG A 276 31.53 14.16 -2.99
CA ARG A 276 31.92 13.01 -3.83
C ARG A 276 30.72 12.11 -4.14
N ALA A 277 29.85 11.85 -3.17
CA ALA A 277 28.63 11.07 -3.38
C ALA A 277 27.56 11.86 -4.11
N ALA A 278 27.51 13.19 -4.03
CA ALA A 278 26.61 14.01 -4.84
C ALA A 278 27.12 14.13 -6.26
N GLU A 279 28.43 14.20 -6.47
CA GLU A 279 29.09 14.23 -7.78
C GLU A 279 29.05 12.83 -8.42
N GLU A 280 29.25 11.77 -7.65
CA GLU A 280 29.15 10.37 -8.07
C GLU A 280 27.69 9.93 -8.19
N ALA A 281 26.77 10.40 -7.34
CA ALA A 281 25.33 10.27 -7.56
C ALA A 281 24.90 11.14 -8.73
N ALA A 282 25.43 12.34 -8.97
CA ALA A 282 25.12 13.13 -10.15
C ALA A 282 25.66 12.47 -11.42
N ARG A 283 26.83 11.80 -11.32
CA ARG A 283 27.39 10.96 -12.40
C ARG A 283 26.53 9.73 -12.64
N ARG A 284 26.20 8.93 -11.61
CA ARG A 284 25.29 7.79 -11.68
C ARG A 284 23.88 8.20 -12.11
N ARG A 285 23.37 9.35 -11.68
CA ARG A 285 22.07 9.94 -12.10
C ARG A 285 22.08 10.35 -13.57
N ARG A 286 23.18 10.92 -14.06
CA ARG A 286 23.42 11.19 -15.49
C ARG A 286 23.55 9.90 -16.30
N GLU A 287 24.15 8.86 -15.74
CA GLU A 287 24.30 7.54 -16.35
C GLU A 287 23.00 6.70 -16.34
N LEU A 288 22.12 6.90 -15.34
CA LEU A 288 20.86 6.16 -15.13
C LEU A 288 19.60 6.95 -15.53
N GLY A 289 19.71 8.23 -15.92
CA GLY A 289 18.58 9.08 -16.31
C GLY A 289 17.61 9.48 -15.18
N LEU A 290 17.97 9.24 -13.91
CA LEU A 290 17.14 9.51 -12.73
C LEU A 290 17.48 10.90 -12.16
N GLN A 291 16.61 11.90 -12.36
CA GLN A 291 16.80 13.25 -11.78
C GLN A 291 16.05 13.48 -10.46
N GLN A 292 15.16 12.57 -10.04
CA GLN A 292 14.61 12.64 -8.69
C GLN A 292 15.72 12.38 -7.66
N TRP A 293 15.79 13.24 -6.64
CA TRP A 293 16.56 12.96 -5.43
C TRP A 293 16.17 11.57 -4.90
N PRO A 294 17.11 10.82 -4.27
CA PRO A 294 16.74 9.56 -3.63
C PRO A 294 15.57 9.88 -2.70
N GLY A 295 14.44 9.19 -2.88
CA GLY A 295 13.37 9.25 -1.90
C GLY A 295 14.03 8.90 -0.57
N MET A 296 14.12 9.87 0.34
CA MET A 296 14.36 9.56 1.73
C MET A 296 13.35 8.47 2.07
N THR A 297 13.80 7.36 2.64
CA THR A 297 12.88 6.39 3.20
C THR A 297 11.92 7.15 4.10
N SER A 298 10.65 7.18 3.70
CA SER A 298 9.62 7.82 4.50
C SER A 298 9.59 7.10 5.84
N HIS A 299 9.80 7.86 6.91
CA HIS A 299 9.60 7.41 8.28
C HIS A 299 8.24 7.91 8.74
N SER A 300 7.52 7.11 9.52
CA SER A 300 6.22 7.48 10.06
C SER A 300 6.22 7.32 11.56
N ASP A 301 5.78 8.36 12.25
CA ASP A 301 5.58 8.34 13.69
C ASP A 301 4.14 7.91 14.04
N VAL A 302 3.93 7.48 15.28
CA VAL A 302 2.58 7.21 15.80
C VAL A 302 1.81 8.53 15.93
N PRO A 303 0.63 8.69 15.29
CA PRO A 303 -0.16 9.91 15.42
C PRO A 303 -0.57 10.19 16.86
N VAL A 304 -0.36 11.44 17.28
CA VAL A 304 -0.91 11.98 18.51
C VAL A 304 -2.08 12.87 18.12
N PHE A 305 -3.30 12.40 18.36
CA PHE A 305 -4.51 13.19 18.11
C PHE A 305 -4.55 14.40 19.05
N GLY A 306 -4.89 15.58 18.51
CA GLY A 306 -4.87 16.84 19.24
C GLY A 306 -5.96 16.96 20.31
N ASP A 307 -5.96 18.09 21.02
CA ASP A 307 -7.00 18.43 22.00
C ASP A 307 -8.39 18.47 21.32
N PRO A 308 -9.36 17.63 21.73
CA PRO A 308 -10.73 17.61 21.19
C PRO A 308 -11.44 18.97 21.25
N ALA A 309 -10.99 19.90 22.10
CA ALA A 309 -11.53 21.27 22.15
C ALA A 309 -11.24 22.10 20.89
N HIS A 310 -10.21 21.74 20.10
CA HIS A 310 -9.79 22.44 18.89
C HIS A 310 -10.11 21.66 17.60
N GLU A 311 -10.36 20.35 17.70
CA GLU A 311 -10.77 19.49 16.58
C GLU A 311 -12.24 19.08 16.77
N TYR A 312 -13.14 19.62 15.94
CA TYR A 312 -14.56 19.30 15.98
C TYR A 312 -14.95 18.28 14.90
N GLU A 313 -15.97 17.47 15.16
CA GLU A 313 -16.45 16.45 14.23
C GLU A 313 -17.38 17.04 13.16
N LYS A 314 -16.99 16.94 11.89
CA LYS A 314 -17.76 17.35 10.70
C LYS A 314 -17.39 16.50 9.46
N PHE A 315 -17.55 15.18 9.59
CA PHE A 315 -17.34 14.24 8.49
C PHE A 315 -18.27 14.50 7.31
N SER A 316 -17.78 14.26 6.10
CA SER A 316 -18.63 14.19 4.90
C SER A 316 -19.35 12.85 4.82
N SER A 317 -20.60 12.87 4.31
CA SER A 317 -21.38 11.66 4.10
C SER A 317 -20.88 10.90 2.86
N ASP A 318 -20.70 9.59 3.01
CA ASP A 318 -20.41 8.72 1.86
C ASP A 318 -21.71 8.39 1.12
N VAL A 319 -21.64 8.29 -0.21
CA VAL A 319 -22.69 7.67 -1.03
C VAL A 319 -22.41 6.18 -1.23
N ALA A 320 -23.43 5.40 -1.62
CA ALA A 320 -23.39 3.92 -1.59
C ALA A 320 -22.18 3.24 -2.25
N TRP A 321 -21.56 3.84 -3.27
CA TRP A 321 -20.41 3.25 -3.97
C TRP A 321 -19.06 3.58 -3.31
N MET A 322 -18.97 4.66 -2.52
CA MET A 322 -17.71 5.18 -1.96
C MET A 322 -17.04 4.22 -0.98
N PRO A 323 -17.75 3.54 -0.05
CA PRO A 323 -17.13 2.57 0.86
C PRO A 323 -16.50 1.39 0.10
N THR A 324 -17.07 1.02 -1.04
CA THR A 324 -16.60 -0.12 -1.84
C THR A 324 -15.53 0.24 -2.85
N ALA A 325 -15.03 1.47 -2.87
CA ALA A 325 -14.02 1.90 -3.82
C ALA A 325 -12.70 1.13 -3.64
N VAL A 326 -12.13 0.66 -4.75
CA VAL A 326 -10.81 0.02 -4.83
C VAL A 326 -10.06 0.69 -5.97
N LEU A 327 -9.00 1.41 -5.61
CA LEU A 327 -8.28 2.28 -6.52
C LEU A 327 -7.04 1.58 -7.09
N ILE A 328 -6.77 1.75 -8.39
CA ILE A 328 -5.47 1.48 -8.98
C ILE A 328 -4.91 2.73 -9.62
N ALA A 329 -3.66 3.04 -9.31
CA ALA A 329 -2.92 4.15 -9.90
C ALA A 329 -2.16 3.68 -11.15
N LYS A 330 -2.26 4.41 -12.25
CA LYS A 330 -1.50 4.15 -13.48
C LYS A 330 -0.84 5.43 -13.97
N SER A 331 0.50 5.42 -14.07
CA SER A 331 1.24 6.38 -14.90
C SER A 331 0.76 6.27 -16.35
N THR A 332 0.03 7.29 -16.83
CA THR A 332 -0.77 7.19 -18.06
C THR A 332 0.10 6.90 -19.28
N TYR A 333 1.13 7.70 -19.53
CA TYR A 333 2.00 7.54 -20.70
C TYR A 333 2.75 6.21 -20.69
N VAL A 334 3.30 5.83 -19.53
CA VAL A 334 3.99 4.55 -19.34
C VAL A 334 3.03 3.38 -19.60
N TRP A 335 1.80 3.46 -19.09
CA TRP A 335 0.80 2.41 -19.29
C TRP A 335 0.39 2.28 -20.76
N LEU A 336 0.20 3.39 -21.47
CA LEU A 336 -0.12 3.39 -22.91
C LEU A 336 1.00 2.74 -23.74
N ASP A 337 2.28 3.00 -23.41
CA ASP A 337 3.42 2.33 -24.05
C ASP A 337 3.45 0.82 -23.74
N GLN A 338 3.24 0.43 -22.49
CA GLN A 338 3.15 -0.99 -22.10
C GLN A 338 2.01 -1.71 -22.81
N LEU A 339 0.83 -1.07 -22.93
CA LEU A 339 -0.29 -1.59 -23.71
C LEU A 339 0.08 -1.71 -25.19
N SER A 340 0.80 -0.73 -25.74
CA SER A 340 1.25 -0.79 -27.13
C SER A 340 2.12 -2.03 -27.40
N ARG A 341 3.03 -2.34 -26.46
CA ARG A 341 3.86 -3.55 -26.50
C ARG A 341 3.02 -4.82 -26.33
N LYS A 342 2.11 -4.85 -25.34
CA LYS A 342 1.22 -6.00 -25.06
C LYS A 342 0.36 -6.39 -26.26
N TYR A 343 -0.22 -5.42 -26.96
CA TYR A 343 -1.12 -5.67 -28.12
C TYR A 343 -0.43 -5.56 -29.48
N SER A 344 0.88 -5.29 -29.51
CA SER A 344 1.64 -5.11 -30.75
C SER A 344 1.01 -4.08 -31.72
N ARG A 345 0.45 -2.98 -31.17
CA ARG A 345 -0.13 -1.87 -31.94
C ARG A 345 0.10 -0.54 -31.22
N ALA A 346 0.20 0.57 -31.95
CA ALA A 346 0.38 1.88 -31.32
C ALA A 346 -0.88 2.32 -30.55
N ILE A 347 -0.73 2.55 -29.24
CA ILE A 347 -1.76 3.04 -28.31
C ILE A 347 -1.17 4.27 -27.62
N ASN A 348 -1.56 5.45 -28.10
CA ASN A 348 -1.01 6.73 -27.64
C ASN A 348 -2.07 7.65 -27.01
N ARG A 349 -3.35 7.30 -27.14
CA ARG A 349 -4.50 8.10 -26.69
C ARG A 349 -5.41 7.32 -25.74
N LEU A 350 -6.17 8.03 -24.93
CA LEU A 350 -7.08 7.44 -23.93
C LEU A 350 -8.20 6.58 -24.57
N ASP A 351 -8.72 7.00 -25.72
CA ASP A 351 -9.73 6.27 -26.48
C ASP A 351 -9.21 4.97 -27.12
N GLN A 352 -7.90 4.78 -27.16
CA GLN A 352 -7.26 3.59 -27.75
C GLN A 352 -6.99 2.47 -26.73
N ILE A 353 -7.16 2.75 -25.43
CA ILE A 353 -7.01 1.74 -24.37
C ILE A 353 -7.92 0.54 -24.68
N PRO A 354 -7.39 -0.70 -24.75
CA PRO A 354 -8.16 -1.88 -25.11
C PRO A 354 -9.22 -2.21 -24.07
N ASP A 355 -10.36 -2.71 -24.55
CA ASP A 355 -11.48 -3.11 -23.70
C ASP A 355 -11.12 -4.31 -22.81
N GLU A 356 -10.26 -5.20 -23.31
CA GLU A 356 -9.76 -6.37 -22.61
C GLU A 356 -8.98 -6.01 -21.33
N ASP A 357 -8.25 -4.89 -21.32
CA ASP A 357 -7.57 -4.41 -20.10
C ASP A 357 -8.55 -3.79 -19.11
N LEU A 358 -9.62 -3.14 -19.59
CA LEU A 358 -10.67 -2.63 -18.70
C LEU A 358 -11.46 -3.78 -18.08
N ASP A 359 -11.76 -4.82 -18.86
CA ASP A 359 -12.40 -6.05 -18.39
C ASP A 359 -11.53 -6.77 -17.36
N GLU A 360 -10.21 -6.81 -17.58
CA GLU A 360 -9.26 -7.40 -16.63
C GLU A 360 -9.21 -6.63 -15.30
N LEU A 361 -9.22 -5.28 -15.32
CA LEU A 361 -9.30 -4.47 -14.10
C LEU A 361 -10.57 -4.77 -13.32
N ALA A 362 -11.73 -4.79 -14.00
CA ALA A 362 -13.02 -5.08 -13.36
C ALA A 362 -13.06 -6.51 -12.80
N ARG A 363 -12.55 -7.49 -13.56
CA ARG A 363 -12.45 -8.90 -13.14
C ARG A 363 -11.60 -9.06 -11.87
N ARG A 364 -10.54 -8.27 -11.71
CA ARG A 364 -9.71 -8.23 -10.51
C ARG A 364 -10.39 -7.58 -9.30
N GLY A 365 -11.53 -6.92 -9.48
CA GLY A 365 -12.24 -6.19 -8.42
C GLY A 365 -11.78 -4.74 -8.27
N LEU A 366 -11.00 -4.22 -9.22
CA LEU A 366 -10.60 -2.81 -9.28
C LEU A 366 -11.73 -2.02 -9.93
N ASN A 367 -12.32 -1.09 -9.18
CA ASN A 367 -13.49 -0.33 -9.62
C ASN A 367 -13.25 1.19 -9.68
N SER A 368 -12.01 1.62 -9.45
CA SER A 368 -11.58 3.00 -9.62
C SER A 368 -10.19 3.02 -10.26
N LEU A 369 -10.01 3.82 -11.32
CA LEU A 369 -8.79 3.93 -12.10
C LEU A 369 -8.26 5.36 -12.07
N TRP A 370 -7.15 5.57 -11.37
CA TRP A 370 -6.45 6.85 -11.32
C TRP A 370 -5.41 6.94 -12.43
N LEU A 371 -5.61 7.91 -13.32
CA LEU A 371 -4.71 8.21 -14.42
C LEU A 371 -3.81 9.39 -14.04
N ILE A 372 -2.52 9.11 -13.84
CA ILE A 372 -1.54 10.13 -13.44
C ILE A 372 -1.08 10.90 -14.67
N GLY A 373 -1.07 12.23 -14.56
CA GLY A 373 -0.50 13.14 -15.54
C GLY A 373 -1.29 13.24 -16.85
N ILE A 374 -2.62 13.28 -16.75
CA ILE A 374 -3.55 13.45 -17.89
C ILE A 374 -3.75 14.90 -18.34
N TRP A 375 -3.39 15.86 -17.49
CA TRP A 375 -3.57 17.29 -17.75
C TRP A 375 -2.46 17.86 -18.63
N GLU A 376 -2.73 18.98 -19.29
CA GLU A 376 -1.76 19.71 -20.13
C GLU A 376 -0.60 20.24 -19.27
N ARG A 377 0.63 19.92 -19.66
CA ARG A 377 1.82 20.12 -18.84
C ARG A 377 2.66 21.31 -19.31
N SER A 378 3.44 21.88 -18.38
CA SER A 378 4.38 22.98 -18.61
C SER A 378 5.49 22.62 -19.60
N ARG A 379 5.69 23.41 -20.66
CA ARG A 379 6.82 23.23 -21.60
C ARG A 379 8.13 23.66 -20.96
N ALA A 380 8.07 24.66 -20.08
CA ALA A 380 9.21 25.09 -19.28
C ALA A 380 9.72 23.94 -18.38
N SER A 381 8.85 23.18 -17.72
CA SER A 381 9.24 21.99 -16.94
C SER A 381 10.05 20.98 -17.75
N GLN A 382 9.60 20.68 -18.98
CA GLN A 382 10.35 19.81 -19.89
C GLN A 382 11.73 20.39 -20.22
N THR A 383 11.77 21.67 -20.58
CA THR A 383 13.01 22.37 -20.97
C THR A 383 14.03 22.37 -19.82
N ILE A 384 13.59 22.64 -18.60
CA ILE A 384 14.44 22.64 -17.40
C ILE A 384 15.11 21.27 -17.23
N LYS A 385 14.35 20.18 -17.30
CA LYS A 385 14.89 18.81 -17.12
C LYS A 385 15.90 18.46 -18.19
N GLN A 386 15.64 18.87 -19.43
CA GLN A 386 16.56 18.69 -20.56
C GLN A 386 17.87 19.47 -20.37
N LEU A 387 17.78 20.73 -19.91
CA LEU A 387 18.95 21.56 -19.59
C LEU A 387 19.77 20.99 -18.44
N CYS A 388 19.11 20.37 -17.45
CA CYS A 388 19.77 19.66 -16.35
C CYS A 388 20.32 18.27 -16.74
N GLY A 389 20.19 17.85 -18.00
CA GLY A 389 20.85 16.66 -18.57
C GLY A 389 19.94 15.50 -18.99
N ASN A 390 18.63 15.54 -18.73
CA ASN A 390 17.70 14.48 -19.15
C ASN A 390 17.02 14.83 -20.48
N ARG A 391 17.69 14.54 -21.60
CA ARG A 391 17.21 14.89 -22.96
C ARG A 391 15.87 14.28 -23.33
N GLU A 392 15.49 13.17 -22.70
CA GLU A 392 14.27 12.42 -23.01
C GLU A 392 13.15 12.65 -22.00
N ALA A 393 13.37 13.47 -20.96
CA ALA A 393 12.34 13.80 -19.99
C ALA A 393 11.15 14.51 -20.66
N VAL A 394 9.94 14.16 -20.22
CA VAL A 394 8.77 15.02 -20.41
C VAL A 394 8.57 15.92 -19.19
N ALA A 395 7.72 16.93 -19.36
CA ALA A 395 7.27 17.78 -18.28
C ALA A 395 6.72 16.95 -17.11
N SER A 396 6.96 17.44 -15.89
CA SER A 396 6.38 16.83 -14.68
C SER A 396 4.87 16.73 -14.81
N ALA A 397 4.29 15.59 -14.42
CA ALA A 397 2.84 15.43 -14.31
C ALA A 397 2.17 16.47 -13.37
N TYR A 398 2.93 17.07 -12.43
CA TYR A 398 2.43 18.07 -11.48
C TYR A 398 2.87 19.51 -11.80
N SER A 399 3.68 19.72 -12.84
CA SER A 399 3.92 21.07 -13.37
C SER A 399 2.92 21.35 -14.49
N LEU A 400 1.73 21.83 -14.08
CA LEU A 400 0.57 21.96 -14.96
C LEU A 400 0.56 23.31 -15.69
N SER A 401 0.33 23.27 -17.00
CA SER A 401 0.03 24.50 -17.75
C SER A 401 -1.42 24.92 -17.49
N ASP A 402 -2.35 23.96 -17.64
CA ASP A 402 -3.79 24.16 -17.49
C ASP A 402 -4.51 22.83 -17.16
N TYR A 403 -5.68 22.90 -16.54
CA TYR A 403 -6.52 21.74 -16.19
C TYR A 403 -7.38 21.28 -17.37
N ARG A 404 -6.76 21.15 -18.53
CA ARG A 404 -7.33 20.56 -19.74
C ARG A 404 -6.70 19.19 -20.00
N ILE A 405 -7.48 18.22 -20.45
CA ILE A 405 -6.94 16.93 -20.86
C ILE A 405 -5.95 17.16 -22.01
N ALA A 406 -4.74 16.61 -21.89
CA ALA A 406 -3.66 16.84 -22.83
C ALA A 406 -4.08 16.43 -24.26
N GLU A 407 -3.77 17.28 -25.23
CA GLU A 407 -4.20 17.06 -26.63
C GLU A 407 -3.51 15.84 -27.26
N ASP A 408 -2.28 15.55 -26.85
CA ASP A 408 -1.53 14.36 -27.32
C ASP A 408 -2.11 13.05 -26.78
N LEU A 409 -2.82 13.08 -25.66
CA LEU A 409 -3.63 11.97 -25.13
C LEU A 409 -5.02 11.88 -25.79
N GLY A 410 -5.34 12.80 -26.70
CA GLY A 410 -6.57 12.85 -27.47
C GLY A 410 -7.65 13.82 -26.96
N GLY A 411 -7.32 14.63 -25.95
CA GLY A 411 -8.18 15.67 -25.41
C GLY A 411 -9.46 15.14 -24.74
N GLU A 412 -10.41 16.04 -24.51
CA GLU A 412 -11.64 15.73 -23.77
C GLU A 412 -12.51 14.67 -24.47
N ALA A 413 -12.49 14.62 -25.80
CA ALA A 413 -13.23 13.60 -26.57
C ALA A 413 -12.74 12.18 -26.30
N ALA A 414 -11.42 11.98 -26.24
CA ALA A 414 -10.83 10.68 -25.92
C ALA A 414 -11.10 10.28 -24.47
N TYR A 415 -11.07 11.26 -23.57
CA TYR A 415 -11.44 11.08 -22.17
C TYR A 415 -12.90 10.63 -22.00
N ILE A 416 -13.87 11.32 -22.64
CA ILE A 416 -15.30 10.97 -22.56
C ILE A 416 -15.52 9.53 -23.03
N ASN A 417 -14.90 9.15 -24.15
CA ASN A 417 -14.97 7.78 -24.66
C ASN A 417 -14.46 6.74 -23.63
N LEU A 418 -13.29 6.98 -23.03
CA LEU A 418 -12.74 6.09 -22.00
C LEU A 418 -13.64 6.05 -20.76
N ARG A 419 -14.10 7.21 -20.28
CA ARG A 419 -14.98 7.34 -19.12
C ARG A 419 -16.22 6.48 -19.28
N ASP A 420 -16.89 6.57 -20.43
CA ASP A 420 -18.14 5.85 -20.66
C ASP A 420 -17.90 4.33 -20.74
N ARG A 421 -16.82 3.90 -21.41
CA ARG A 421 -16.41 2.47 -21.45
C ARG A 421 -16.04 1.91 -20.08
N CYS A 422 -15.35 2.69 -19.25
CA CYS A 422 -15.04 2.34 -17.86
C CYS A 422 -16.32 2.25 -17.02
N TYR A 423 -17.22 3.22 -17.17
CA TYR A 423 -18.47 3.29 -16.40
C TYR A 423 -19.36 2.06 -16.64
N HIS A 424 -19.47 1.60 -17.90
CA HIS A 424 -20.20 0.36 -18.24
C HIS A 424 -19.63 -0.90 -17.57
N ARG A 425 -18.36 -0.86 -17.15
CA ARG A 425 -17.67 -1.95 -16.43
C ARG A 425 -17.63 -1.74 -14.92
N GLY A 426 -18.30 -0.69 -14.41
CA GLY A 426 -18.29 -0.32 -13.00
C GLY A 426 -17.01 0.38 -12.54
N ILE A 427 -16.14 0.79 -13.46
CA ILE A 427 -14.88 1.49 -13.16
C ILE A 427 -15.12 3.01 -13.21
N ARG A 428 -14.76 3.69 -12.12
CA ARG A 428 -14.77 5.16 -12.03
C ARG A 428 -13.39 5.72 -12.32
N LEU A 429 -13.31 6.71 -13.19
CA LEU A 429 -12.04 7.40 -13.41
C LEU A 429 -11.73 8.34 -12.24
N ALA A 430 -10.45 8.38 -11.89
CA ALA A 430 -9.89 9.26 -10.89
C ALA A 430 -8.77 10.11 -11.50
N SER A 431 -8.61 11.32 -10.99
CA SER A 431 -7.57 12.25 -11.41
C SER A 431 -6.83 12.85 -10.22
N ASP A 432 -5.57 13.23 -10.46
CA ASP A 432 -4.88 14.20 -9.62
C ASP A 432 -5.51 15.59 -9.74
N MET A 433 -5.41 16.33 -8.64
CA MET A 433 -5.60 17.77 -8.57
C MET A 433 -4.46 18.36 -7.74
N VAL A 434 -3.74 19.33 -8.32
CA VAL A 434 -2.57 20.01 -7.72
C VAL A 434 -2.93 21.47 -7.44
N PRO A 435 -3.57 21.76 -6.30
CA PRO A 435 -4.09 23.11 -6.01
C PRO A 435 -3.03 24.08 -5.49
N ASN A 436 -1.84 23.60 -5.09
CA ASN A 436 -0.86 24.43 -4.42
C ASN A 436 -0.13 25.40 -5.37
N HIS A 437 0.12 24.99 -6.61
CA HIS A 437 0.96 25.71 -7.56
C HIS A 437 0.54 25.44 -9.01
N MET A 438 1.05 26.26 -9.93
CA MET A 438 0.95 26.06 -11.38
C MET A 438 2.35 25.90 -12.00
N GLY A 439 2.48 25.43 -13.22
CA GLY A 439 3.75 25.47 -13.96
C GLY A 439 4.22 26.92 -14.19
N ILE A 440 5.53 27.16 -14.22
CA ILE A 440 6.08 28.54 -14.30
C ILE A 440 5.67 29.29 -15.57
N ASP A 441 5.36 28.58 -16.66
CA ASP A 441 4.88 29.11 -17.94
C ASP A 441 3.35 28.94 -18.13
N SER A 442 2.61 28.67 -17.06
CA SER A 442 1.15 28.60 -17.08
C SER A 442 0.55 29.96 -17.50
N PRO A 443 -0.57 29.97 -18.25
CA PRO A 443 -1.32 31.19 -18.54
C PRO A 443 -1.62 32.04 -17.29
N TRP A 444 -1.81 31.40 -16.13
CA TRP A 444 -2.04 32.12 -14.87
C TRP A 444 -0.83 32.99 -14.49
N VAL A 445 0.40 32.51 -14.67
CA VAL A 445 1.62 33.30 -14.39
C VAL A 445 1.78 34.45 -15.37
N VAL A 446 1.37 34.25 -16.63
CA VAL A 446 1.48 35.26 -17.68
C VAL A 446 0.44 36.37 -17.48
N GLU A 447 -0.81 36.00 -17.20
CA GLU A 447 -1.98 36.88 -17.20
C GLU A 447 -2.33 37.44 -15.82
N HIS A 448 -2.01 36.70 -14.75
CA HIS A 448 -2.31 37.04 -13.37
C HIS A 448 -1.08 36.87 -12.46
N PRO A 449 0.03 37.59 -12.71
CA PRO A 449 1.24 37.47 -11.89
C PRO A 449 1.04 37.92 -10.42
N ASP A 450 -0.08 38.56 -10.10
CA ASP A 450 -0.52 38.94 -8.74
C ASP A 450 -1.20 37.80 -7.97
N TRP A 451 -1.51 36.68 -8.62
CA TRP A 451 -2.05 35.48 -7.97
C TRP A 451 -0.97 34.63 -7.28
N PHE A 452 0.30 34.96 -7.47
CA PHE A 452 1.44 34.19 -7.00
C PHE A 452 2.22 34.93 -5.92
N ILE A 453 2.76 34.16 -4.98
CA ILE A 453 3.63 34.72 -3.94
C ILE A 453 4.90 35.25 -4.62
N SER A 454 5.12 36.55 -4.51
CA SER A 454 6.18 37.23 -5.24
C SER A 454 6.77 38.43 -4.49
N ARG A 455 7.92 38.90 -4.96
CA ARG A 455 8.61 40.11 -4.50
C ARG A 455 9.04 40.97 -5.70
N PRO A 456 9.17 42.30 -5.52
CA PRO A 456 9.70 43.18 -6.56
C PRO A 456 11.23 43.08 -6.70
N ASP A 457 11.92 42.61 -5.66
CA ASP A 457 13.37 42.44 -5.57
C ASP A 457 13.78 40.96 -5.36
N PRO A 458 14.98 40.55 -5.78
CA PRO A 458 15.46 39.19 -5.57
C PRO A 458 15.67 38.93 -4.07
N PRO A 459 15.27 37.76 -3.54
CA PRO A 459 15.36 37.45 -2.12
C PRO A 459 16.80 37.36 -1.60
N TYR A 460 17.76 37.09 -2.50
CA TYR A 460 19.17 37.02 -2.18
C TYR A 460 19.98 37.87 -3.18
N PRO A 461 20.87 38.77 -2.71
CA PRO A 461 21.68 39.61 -3.60
C PRO A 461 22.63 38.84 -4.53
N ALA A 462 22.96 37.59 -4.18
CA ALA A 462 23.83 36.73 -4.98
C ALA A 462 23.12 36.10 -6.20
N TYR A 463 21.79 36.16 -6.26
CA TYR A 463 21.02 35.52 -7.34
C TYR A 463 21.25 36.23 -8.67
N ASN A 464 21.53 35.43 -9.70
CA ASN A 464 21.71 35.90 -11.07
C ASN A 464 20.73 35.19 -12.03
N PHE A 465 20.01 35.98 -12.83
CA PHE A 465 18.98 35.53 -13.77
C PHE A 465 19.41 35.75 -15.24
N ASP A 466 20.68 35.49 -15.54
CA ASP A 466 21.27 35.54 -16.89
C ASP A 466 21.07 34.25 -17.69
N GLY A 467 20.39 33.24 -17.12
CA GLY A 467 20.06 31.98 -17.76
C GLY A 467 19.06 32.09 -18.93
N PRO A 468 18.75 30.94 -19.58
CA PRO A 468 17.86 30.92 -20.74
C PRO A 468 16.43 31.36 -20.37
N ASN A 469 15.74 32.00 -21.32
CA ASN A 469 14.32 32.27 -21.21
C ASN A 469 13.52 30.97 -21.41
N LEU A 470 12.72 30.62 -20.41
CA LEU A 470 11.87 29.42 -20.38
C LEU A 470 10.43 29.69 -20.83
N SER A 471 10.03 30.96 -20.97
CA SER A 471 8.69 31.30 -21.45
C SER A 471 8.55 31.00 -22.94
N SER A 472 7.49 30.27 -23.30
CA SER A 472 7.06 30.13 -24.70
C SER A 472 6.15 31.28 -25.17
N ASP A 473 5.61 32.07 -24.24
CA ASP A 473 4.78 33.24 -24.56
C ASP A 473 5.67 34.49 -24.79
N PRO A 474 5.54 35.18 -25.94
CA PRO A 474 6.39 36.32 -26.28
C PRO A 474 6.15 37.57 -25.42
N ARG A 475 5.07 37.63 -24.62
CA ARG A 475 4.73 38.75 -23.72
C ARG A 475 5.64 38.83 -22.50
N VAL A 476 6.16 37.69 -22.04
CA VAL A 476 6.93 37.61 -20.78
C VAL A 476 8.24 36.85 -20.96
N GLU A 477 9.25 37.20 -20.16
CA GLU A 477 10.45 36.40 -19.97
C GLU A 477 10.40 35.71 -18.61
N ILE A 478 10.71 34.42 -18.59
CA ILE A 478 10.81 33.61 -17.37
C ILE A 478 12.23 33.05 -17.28
N ARG A 479 12.93 33.34 -16.19
CA ARG A 479 14.31 32.89 -15.98
C ARG A 479 14.50 32.36 -14.57
N ILE A 480 15.19 31.23 -14.45
CA ILE A 480 15.58 30.65 -13.16
C ILE A 480 17.00 31.11 -12.82
N GLU A 481 17.30 31.16 -11.53
CA GLU A 481 18.63 31.45 -11.01
C GLU A 481 19.69 30.49 -11.62
N ARG A 482 20.86 31.03 -11.96
CA ARG A 482 21.89 30.33 -12.73
C ARG A 482 22.44 29.06 -12.04
N HIS A 483 22.78 29.14 -10.76
CA HIS A 483 23.38 28.06 -9.98
C HIS A 483 22.46 26.85 -9.84
N TYR A 484 21.16 27.01 -10.09
CA TYR A 484 20.23 25.87 -10.19
C TYR A 484 20.64 24.85 -11.25
N TYR A 485 21.02 25.29 -12.45
CA TYR A 485 21.45 24.37 -13.53
C TYR A 485 22.79 23.70 -13.23
N GLU A 486 23.63 24.36 -12.43
CA GLU A 486 24.90 23.84 -11.96
C GLU A 486 24.74 22.96 -10.70
N GLN A 487 23.53 22.92 -10.11
CA GLN A 487 23.17 22.22 -8.86
C GLN A 487 24.02 22.65 -7.65
N THR A 488 24.51 23.90 -7.66
CA THR A 488 25.33 24.47 -6.57
C THR A 488 24.51 25.29 -5.58
N ASP A 489 23.29 25.68 -5.94
CA ASP A 489 22.29 26.29 -5.07
C ASP A 489 20.87 25.92 -5.56
N ALA A 490 19.87 26.09 -4.70
CA ALA A 490 18.48 25.96 -5.09
C ALA A 490 17.85 27.33 -5.34
N ALA A 491 17.24 27.52 -6.50
CA ALA A 491 16.52 28.75 -6.79
C ALA A 491 15.22 28.76 -5.96
N VAL A 492 15.07 29.67 -4.99
CA VAL A 492 13.79 29.79 -4.26
C VAL A 492 12.73 30.57 -5.03
N VAL A 493 13.16 31.36 -6.01
CA VAL A 493 12.31 32.16 -6.91
C VAL A 493 12.79 32.05 -8.36
N PHE A 494 11.90 32.35 -9.30
CA PHE A 494 12.22 32.67 -10.69
C PHE A 494 11.87 34.12 -11.00
N GLN A 495 12.57 34.71 -11.97
CA GLN A 495 12.29 36.04 -12.47
C GLN A 495 11.24 35.96 -13.59
N ARG A 496 10.16 36.73 -13.47
CA ARG A 496 9.18 37.02 -14.52
C ARG A 496 9.30 38.49 -14.92
N ARG A 497 9.63 38.76 -16.17
CA ARG A 497 9.71 40.12 -16.73
C ARG A 497 8.66 40.33 -17.81
N ASP A 498 7.80 41.32 -17.61
CA ASP A 498 6.88 41.78 -18.64
C ASP A 498 7.66 42.53 -19.73
N ARG A 499 7.51 42.13 -20.99
CA ARG A 499 8.19 42.81 -22.09
C ARG A 499 7.50 44.10 -22.52
N HIS A 500 6.21 44.26 -22.21
CA HIS A 500 5.46 45.46 -22.55
C HIS A 500 5.63 46.55 -21.49
N THR A 501 5.46 46.20 -20.22
CA THR A 501 5.53 47.18 -19.11
C THR A 501 6.95 47.32 -18.55
N GLY A 502 7.83 46.35 -18.78
CA GLY A 502 9.16 46.27 -18.16
C GLY A 502 9.13 45.82 -16.70
N GLU A 503 7.94 45.54 -16.13
CA GLU A 503 7.77 45.08 -14.76
C GLU A 503 8.53 43.77 -14.54
N THR A 504 9.31 43.71 -13.47
CA THR A 504 10.03 42.50 -13.06
C THR A 504 9.50 42.05 -11.70
N ARG A 505 9.12 40.78 -11.60
CA ARG A 505 8.72 40.13 -10.35
C ARG A 505 9.55 38.88 -10.12
N TYR A 506 9.83 38.59 -8.86
CA TYR A 506 10.49 37.38 -8.43
C TYR A 506 9.45 36.49 -7.73
N ILE A 507 8.98 35.47 -8.44
CA ILE A 507 7.89 34.60 -8.03
C ILE A 507 8.47 33.37 -7.35
N TYR A 508 7.92 32.98 -6.21
CA TYR A 508 8.37 31.81 -5.45
C TYR A 508 7.97 30.50 -6.15
N HIS A 509 8.88 29.54 -6.11
CA HIS A 509 8.58 28.17 -6.51
C HIS A 509 7.72 27.46 -5.46
N GLY A 510 6.92 26.47 -5.86
CA GLY A 510 6.16 25.65 -4.92
C GLY A 510 7.09 24.93 -3.94
N ASN A 511 6.66 24.81 -2.68
CA ASN A 511 7.48 24.21 -1.62
C ASN A 511 6.58 23.64 -0.50
N ASP A 512 7.00 22.54 0.11
CA ASP A 512 6.34 21.87 1.24
C ASP A 512 7.03 22.11 2.60
N GLY A 513 8.21 22.73 2.60
CA GLY A 513 9.03 23.06 3.75
C GLY A 513 9.89 21.90 4.28
N THR A 514 10.00 20.78 3.56
CA THR A 514 10.83 19.63 3.98
C THR A 514 12.10 19.47 3.15
N SER A 515 12.11 19.97 1.91
CA SER A 515 13.20 19.77 0.96
C SER A 515 13.43 21.02 0.10
N PHE A 516 14.03 20.83 -1.08
CA PHE A 516 14.23 21.90 -2.05
C PHE A 516 12.93 22.30 -2.75
N PRO A 517 12.79 23.57 -3.17
CA PRO A 517 11.62 24.02 -3.94
C PRO A 517 11.42 23.21 -5.22
N TRP A 518 10.17 23.07 -5.66
CA TRP A 518 9.82 22.50 -6.97
C TRP A 518 10.05 23.55 -8.07
N ASN A 519 11.28 23.61 -8.57
CA ASN A 519 11.79 24.68 -9.46
C ASN A 519 11.11 24.83 -10.83
N ASP A 520 10.21 23.94 -11.20
CA ASP A 520 9.38 24.04 -12.40
C ASP A 520 7.94 24.49 -12.10
N THR A 521 7.67 24.97 -10.88
CA THR A 521 6.34 25.41 -10.42
C THR A 521 6.35 26.84 -9.87
N ALA A 522 5.18 27.48 -9.79
CA ALA A 522 4.93 28.82 -9.28
C ALA A 522 3.86 28.76 -8.17
N GLN A 523 4.21 29.22 -6.98
CA GLN A 523 3.39 29.11 -5.77
C GLN A 523 2.23 30.12 -5.77
N LEU A 524 1.00 29.62 -5.60
CA LEU A 524 -0.21 30.45 -5.49
C LEU A 524 -0.30 31.14 -4.11
N ASP A 525 -0.81 32.37 -4.10
CA ASP A 525 -1.06 33.15 -2.89
C ASP A 525 -2.49 32.98 -2.36
N TYR A 526 -2.64 32.09 -1.38
CA TYR A 526 -3.93 31.83 -0.73
C TYR A 526 -4.38 32.92 0.23
N LEU A 527 -3.62 34.00 0.47
CA LEU A 527 -4.17 35.19 1.13
C LEU A 527 -5.13 35.96 0.22
N ASN A 528 -4.97 35.84 -1.10
CA ASN A 528 -5.86 36.46 -2.08
C ASN A 528 -7.19 35.67 -2.21
N PRO A 529 -8.35 36.26 -1.84
CA PRO A 529 -9.64 35.58 -1.94
C PRO A 529 -10.03 35.20 -3.38
N ALA A 530 -9.58 35.96 -4.39
CA ALA A 530 -9.84 35.64 -5.79
C ALA A 530 -9.11 34.36 -6.23
N VAL A 531 -7.89 34.16 -5.74
CA VAL A 531 -7.12 32.93 -5.99
C VAL A 531 -7.84 31.72 -5.38
N ARG A 532 -8.28 31.83 -4.11
CA ARG A 532 -9.03 30.75 -3.46
C ARG A 532 -10.30 30.37 -4.22
N GLU A 533 -11.08 31.36 -4.65
CA GLU A 533 -12.29 31.11 -5.45
C GLU A 533 -11.96 30.48 -6.81
N GLN A 534 -10.94 30.97 -7.52
CA GLN A 534 -10.56 30.42 -8.81
C GLN A 534 -10.06 28.97 -8.70
N VAL A 535 -9.29 28.64 -7.66
CA VAL A 535 -8.89 27.26 -7.40
C VAL A 535 -10.11 26.40 -7.06
N ILE A 536 -11.05 26.88 -6.22
CA ILE A 536 -12.31 26.15 -5.94
C ILE A 536 -13.07 25.87 -7.23
N GLN A 537 -13.24 26.85 -8.12
CA GLN A 537 -13.90 26.66 -9.41
C GLN A 537 -13.17 25.63 -10.29
N THR A 538 -11.85 25.61 -10.25
CA THR A 538 -11.03 24.62 -10.95
C THR A 538 -11.24 23.22 -10.36
N ILE A 539 -11.30 23.08 -9.04
CA ILE A 539 -11.62 21.82 -8.36
C ILE A 539 -13.03 21.35 -8.74
N LEU A 540 -14.02 22.26 -8.78
CA LEU A 540 -15.38 21.93 -9.19
C LEU A 540 -15.46 21.52 -10.66
N HIS A 541 -14.65 22.14 -11.54
CA HIS A 541 -14.51 21.69 -12.92
C HIS A 541 -13.96 20.25 -12.99
N VAL A 542 -12.86 19.97 -12.27
CA VAL A 542 -12.28 18.62 -12.20
C VAL A 542 -13.28 17.62 -11.62
N ALA A 543 -14.06 17.98 -10.59
CA ALA A 543 -15.10 17.14 -9.99
C ALA A 543 -16.22 16.76 -10.96
N ARG A 544 -16.57 17.66 -11.88
CA ARG A 544 -17.59 17.39 -12.92
C ARG A 544 -17.09 16.38 -13.97
N LEU A 545 -15.77 16.29 -14.15
CA LEU A 545 -15.15 15.28 -15.00
C LEU A 545 -14.96 13.97 -14.20
N PHE A 546 -14.27 14.04 -13.06
CA PHE A 546 -13.83 12.87 -12.31
C PHE A 546 -14.63 12.70 -11.00
N PRO A 547 -15.35 11.57 -10.83
CA PRO A 547 -16.04 11.27 -9.57
C PRO A 547 -15.10 10.95 -8.40
N VAL A 548 -13.79 10.79 -8.66
CA VAL A 548 -12.75 10.56 -7.65
C VAL A 548 -11.62 11.56 -7.89
N ILE A 549 -11.26 12.33 -6.88
CA ILE A 549 -10.17 13.32 -6.96
C ILE A 549 -9.16 13.04 -5.86
N ARG A 550 -7.89 12.91 -6.24
CA ARG A 550 -6.75 12.87 -5.32
C ARG A 550 -6.07 14.23 -5.31
N PHE A 551 -6.05 14.87 -4.14
CA PHE A 551 -5.37 16.14 -3.93
C PHE A 551 -3.92 15.91 -3.54
N ASP A 552 -3.02 16.44 -4.36
CA ASP A 552 -1.58 16.41 -4.13
C ASP A 552 -1.18 17.35 -2.98
N ALA A 553 -0.27 16.88 -2.12
CA ALA A 553 0.32 17.62 -1.01
C ALA A 553 -0.69 18.48 -0.23
N ALA A 554 -1.85 17.90 0.09
CA ALA A 554 -3.01 18.64 0.60
C ALA A 554 -2.71 19.38 1.92
N MET A 555 -1.80 18.83 2.73
CA MET A 555 -1.34 19.42 3.99
C MET A 555 -0.74 20.83 3.81
N THR A 556 -0.14 21.13 2.65
CA THR A 556 0.49 22.44 2.37
C THR A 556 -0.50 23.61 2.37
N LEU A 557 -1.78 23.32 2.10
CA LEU A 557 -2.86 24.31 2.04
C LEU A 557 -3.74 24.35 3.29
N ALA A 558 -3.49 23.48 4.27
CA ALA A 558 -4.11 23.63 5.59
C ALA A 558 -3.65 24.96 6.19
N LYS A 559 -4.59 25.77 6.71
CA LYS A 559 -4.34 27.16 7.11
C LYS A 559 -3.12 27.33 8.02
N ARG A 560 -2.96 26.43 9.00
CA ARG A 560 -1.80 26.40 9.93
C ARG A 560 -0.47 26.19 9.21
N HIS A 561 -0.42 25.29 8.23
CA HIS A 561 0.80 24.98 7.49
C HIS A 561 1.10 26.05 6.45
N PHE A 562 0.08 26.53 5.74
CA PHE A 562 0.24 27.62 4.79
C PHE A 562 0.82 28.88 5.47
N GLN A 563 0.31 29.23 6.66
CA GLN A 563 0.90 30.29 7.48
C GLN A 563 2.35 30.00 7.83
N ARG A 564 2.63 28.83 8.43
CA ARG A 564 3.98 28.44 8.86
C ARG A 564 5.02 28.52 7.73
N LEU A 565 4.64 28.12 6.51
CA LEU A 565 5.51 28.08 5.35
C LEU A 565 5.75 29.46 4.74
N TRP A 566 4.67 30.20 4.46
CA TRP A 566 4.73 31.39 3.61
C TRP A 566 4.66 32.72 4.35
N PHE A 567 4.09 32.71 5.55
CA PHE A 567 3.83 33.89 6.40
C PHE A 567 4.09 33.55 7.89
N PRO A 568 5.32 33.14 8.26
CA PRO A 568 5.63 32.65 9.60
C PRO A 568 5.30 33.67 10.70
N ALA A 569 5.08 33.19 11.92
CA ALA A 569 4.85 34.11 13.04
C ALA A 569 6.13 34.89 13.37
N HIS A 570 5.97 36.14 13.81
CA HIS A 570 7.10 36.93 14.31
C HIS A 570 7.85 36.18 15.42
N GLY A 571 9.17 36.20 15.40
CA GLY A 571 10.03 35.50 16.34
C GLY A 571 10.31 34.02 16.03
N THR A 572 9.74 33.48 14.94
CA THR A 572 9.90 32.06 14.58
C THR A 572 10.72 31.88 13.31
N SER A 573 11.59 30.86 13.26
CA SER A 573 12.33 30.52 12.05
C SER A 573 11.40 29.76 11.11
N GLY A 574 11.06 30.40 9.98
CA GLY A 574 10.21 29.79 8.96
C GLY A 574 10.94 28.71 8.18
N ALA A 575 10.19 27.79 7.57
CA ALA A 575 10.77 26.73 6.71
C ALA A 575 11.42 27.30 5.43
N ILE A 576 11.03 28.51 5.02
CA ILE A 576 11.57 29.22 3.87
C ILE A 576 12.20 30.53 4.39
N PRO A 577 13.53 30.57 4.62
CA PRO A 577 14.18 31.69 5.32
C PRO A 577 13.90 33.07 4.69
N SER A 578 13.87 33.16 3.35
CA SER A 578 13.57 34.42 2.65
C SER A 578 12.14 34.95 2.86
N ARG A 579 11.24 34.18 3.50
CA ARG A 579 9.88 34.59 3.86
C ARG A 579 9.76 35.14 5.28
N ALA A 580 10.80 35.10 6.11
CA ALA A 580 10.79 35.67 7.45
C ALA A 580 10.38 37.16 7.46
N GLU A 581 10.77 37.92 6.44
CA GLU A 581 10.40 39.33 6.26
C GLU A 581 8.90 39.57 6.06
N CYS A 582 8.17 38.54 5.60
CA CYS A 582 6.73 38.57 5.39
C CYS A 582 5.96 37.96 6.57
N GLY A 583 6.59 37.86 7.74
CA GLY A 583 5.96 37.28 8.92
C GLY A 583 4.70 38.05 9.34
N MET A 584 3.71 37.32 9.86
CA MET A 584 2.42 37.88 10.28
C MET A 584 1.95 37.22 11.58
N SER A 585 1.26 37.99 12.42
CA SER A 585 0.58 37.41 13.59
C SER A 585 -0.56 36.49 13.15
N VAL A 586 -0.93 35.53 14.01
CA VAL A 586 -2.08 34.63 13.76
C VAL A 586 -3.38 35.42 13.56
N ALA A 587 -3.58 36.52 14.29
CA ALA A 587 -4.77 37.36 14.15
C ALA A 587 -4.83 38.07 12.79
N GLU A 588 -3.70 38.62 12.31
CA GLU A 588 -3.62 39.24 10.99
C GLU A 588 -3.82 38.22 9.88
N PHE A 589 -3.15 37.07 9.96
CA PHE A 589 -3.31 35.99 8.98
C PHE A 589 -4.77 35.51 8.91
N ASN A 590 -5.41 35.31 10.06
CA ASN A 590 -6.82 34.94 10.15
C ASN A 590 -7.77 35.99 9.56
N LYS A 591 -7.38 37.27 9.50
CA LYS A 591 -8.18 38.31 8.84
C LYS A 591 -8.20 38.13 7.32
N HIS A 592 -7.10 37.69 6.73
CA HIS A 592 -6.98 37.45 5.28
C HIS A 592 -7.53 36.08 4.85
N MET A 593 -7.33 35.07 5.69
CA MET A 593 -7.83 33.70 5.48
C MET A 593 -8.71 33.29 6.67
N PRO A 594 -9.96 33.78 6.75
CA PRO A 594 -10.82 33.54 7.92
C PRO A 594 -11.23 32.08 8.06
N GLN A 595 -11.56 31.42 6.94
CA GLN A 595 -12.00 30.03 6.90
C GLN A 595 -10.88 29.09 6.48
N GLU A 596 -11.03 27.80 6.79
CA GLU A 596 -10.17 26.75 6.26
C GLU A 596 -10.51 26.47 4.79
N PHE A 597 -9.52 26.60 3.91
CA PHE A 597 -9.72 26.42 2.47
C PHE A 597 -10.33 25.06 2.14
N TRP A 598 -9.79 23.98 2.72
CA TRP A 598 -10.31 22.63 2.50
C TRP A 598 -11.73 22.44 3.00
N ARG A 599 -12.10 23.11 4.08
CA ARG A 599 -13.48 23.07 4.59
C ARG A 599 -14.45 23.69 3.59
N GLU A 600 -14.06 24.83 3.00
CA GLU A 600 -14.82 25.49 1.94
C GLU A 600 -14.93 24.59 0.70
N VAL A 601 -13.82 23.98 0.24
CA VAL A 601 -13.81 23.05 -0.90
C VAL A 601 -14.80 21.90 -0.68
N VAL A 602 -14.73 21.24 0.47
CA VAL A 602 -15.61 20.10 0.76
C VAL A 602 -17.07 20.52 0.82
N ASP A 603 -17.39 21.64 1.48
CA ASP A 603 -18.77 22.15 1.57
C ASP A 603 -19.32 22.54 0.18
N ARG A 604 -18.50 23.16 -0.68
CA ARG A 604 -18.86 23.53 -2.06
C ARG A 604 -19.03 22.30 -2.95
N VAL A 605 -18.14 21.31 -2.88
CA VAL A 605 -18.27 20.05 -3.63
C VAL A 605 -19.55 19.31 -3.22
N ALA A 606 -19.83 19.22 -1.91
CA ALA A 606 -21.06 18.58 -1.43
C ALA A 606 -22.34 19.28 -1.94
N ALA A 607 -22.31 20.61 -2.08
CA ALA A 607 -23.44 21.39 -2.56
C ALA A 607 -23.60 21.39 -4.10
N GLU A 608 -22.50 21.48 -4.84
CA GLU A 608 -22.52 21.73 -6.28
C GLU A 608 -22.25 20.50 -7.15
N VAL A 609 -21.45 19.55 -6.66
CA VAL A 609 -21.08 18.32 -7.38
C VAL A 609 -21.15 17.12 -6.43
N PRO A 610 -22.34 16.82 -5.87
CA PRO A 610 -22.50 15.76 -4.88
C PRO A 610 -22.14 14.39 -5.48
N GLY A 611 -21.63 13.49 -4.63
CA GLY A 611 -21.18 12.16 -5.06
C GLY A 611 -19.74 12.10 -5.55
N THR A 612 -18.96 13.17 -5.41
CA THR A 612 -17.52 13.21 -5.67
C THR A 612 -16.73 12.72 -4.46
N LEU A 613 -15.89 11.70 -4.63
CA LEU A 613 -15.00 11.17 -3.60
C LEU A 613 -13.70 12.00 -3.57
N LEU A 614 -13.41 12.59 -2.41
CA LEU A 614 -12.24 13.47 -2.21
C LEU A 614 -11.19 12.77 -1.35
N LEU A 615 -9.99 12.57 -1.91
CA LEU A 615 -8.86 11.91 -1.28
C LEU A 615 -7.78 12.96 -1.02
N ALA A 616 -7.37 13.12 0.23
CA ALA A 616 -6.23 13.96 0.58
C ALA A 616 -4.95 13.12 0.67
N GLU A 617 -3.93 13.47 -0.10
CA GLU A 617 -2.57 13.15 0.28
C GLU A 617 -2.14 14.14 1.39
N ALA A 618 -2.32 13.73 2.64
CA ALA A 618 -1.87 14.48 3.78
C ALA A 618 -0.96 13.59 4.63
N PHE A 619 0.12 14.17 5.15
CA PHE A 619 1.08 13.56 6.07
C PHE A 619 1.20 14.44 7.32
N TRP A 620 2.12 14.11 8.22
CA TRP A 620 2.45 14.87 9.44
C TRP A 620 1.42 14.79 10.57
N LEU A 621 0.82 13.61 10.78
CA LEU A 621 -0.10 13.33 11.89
C LEU A 621 -1.40 14.16 11.83
N MET A 622 -1.79 14.59 10.62
CA MET A 622 -2.99 15.40 10.37
C MET A 622 -4.15 14.59 9.80
N GLU A 623 -4.03 13.27 9.70
CA GLU A 623 -4.99 12.41 9.03
C GLU A 623 -6.38 12.56 9.64
N GLY A 624 -6.46 12.50 10.98
CA GLY A 624 -7.68 12.74 11.74
C GLY A 624 -8.27 14.13 11.45
N TYR A 625 -7.45 15.18 11.43
CA TYR A 625 -7.88 16.55 11.15
C TYR A 625 -8.50 16.71 9.76
N PHE A 626 -7.89 16.10 8.73
CA PHE A 626 -8.38 16.18 7.35
C PHE A 626 -9.74 15.52 7.17
N VAL A 627 -9.97 14.37 7.79
CA VAL A 627 -11.21 13.61 7.57
C VAL A 627 -12.31 14.02 8.54
N ARG A 628 -11.95 14.24 9.81
CA ARG A 628 -12.91 14.57 10.88
C ARG A 628 -13.31 16.04 10.86
N THR A 629 -12.35 16.96 10.77
CA THR A 629 -12.64 18.41 10.86
C THR A 629 -12.85 19.03 9.48
N LEU A 630 -11.92 18.81 8.54
CA LEU A 630 -11.99 19.38 7.19
C LEU A 630 -12.98 18.64 6.28
N GLY A 631 -13.36 17.40 6.63
CA GLY A 631 -14.41 16.63 5.95
C GLY A 631 -13.95 15.93 4.67
N MET A 632 -12.65 15.72 4.46
CA MET A 632 -12.19 14.89 3.35
C MET A 632 -12.76 13.47 3.46
N HIS A 633 -13.16 12.88 2.32
CA HIS A 633 -13.77 11.56 2.34
C HIS A 633 -12.74 10.49 2.68
N ARG A 634 -11.51 10.64 2.18
CA ARG A 634 -10.39 9.75 2.44
C ARG A 634 -9.08 10.51 2.64
N VAL A 635 -8.14 9.91 3.38
CA VAL A 635 -6.78 10.45 3.60
C VAL A 635 -5.76 9.32 3.53
N TYR A 636 -4.57 9.61 3.02
CA TYR A 636 -3.49 8.63 2.94
C TYR A 636 -3.08 8.11 4.32
N ASN A 637 -2.77 6.81 4.40
CA ASN A 637 -2.24 6.18 5.60
C ASN A 637 -0.81 5.68 5.33
N SER A 638 0.17 6.59 5.37
CA SER A 638 1.58 6.23 5.18
C SER A 638 2.10 5.34 6.30
N ALA A 639 1.53 5.43 7.51
CA ALA A 639 1.88 4.57 8.63
C ALA A 639 1.65 3.09 8.31
N PHE A 640 0.56 2.74 7.59
CA PHE A 640 0.34 1.38 7.12
C PHE A 640 1.50 0.90 6.23
N MET A 641 1.90 1.68 5.22
CA MET A 641 2.96 1.25 4.32
C MET A 641 4.31 1.11 5.04
N ASN A 642 4.74 2.16 5.74
CA ASN A 642 6.07 2.22 6.36
C ASN A 642 6.22 1.22 7.51
N MET A 643 5.27 1.19 8.46
CA MET A 643 5.38 0.33 9.64
C MET A 643 5.22 -1.15 9.28
N MET A 644 4.41 -1.49 8.27
CA MET A 644 4.27 -2.88 7.83
C MET A 644 5.50 -3.37 7.05
N ARG A 645 6.14 -2.48 6.27
CA ARG A 645 7.43 -2.75 5.60
C ARG A 645 8.51 -3.06 6.63
N ASP A 646 8.66 -2.15 7.60
CA ASP A 646 9.75 -2.17 8.59
C ASP A 646 9.48 -3.11 9.78
N GLU A 647 8.33 -3.79 9.79
CA GLU A 647 7.86 -4.67 10.88
C GLU A 647 7.74 -3.97 12.24
N GLU A 648 7.42 -2.67 12.23
CA GLU A 648 7.08 -1.89 13.41
C GLU A 648 5.64 -2.17 13.86
N ASN A 649 5.33 -3.46 14.03
CA ASN A 649 3.96 -3.95 14.23
C ASN A 649 3.29 -3.37 15.48
N ALA A 650 4.06 -3.18 16.55
CA ALA A 650 3.59 -2.55 17.78
C ALA A 650 3.19 -1.08 17.56
N ASN A 651 3.97 -0.34 16.77
CA ASN A 651 3.65 1.05 16.43
C ASN A 651 2.35 1.10 15.63
N TYR A 652 2.22 0.28 14.58
CA TYR A 652 1.01 0.29 13.74
C TYR A 652 -0.24 -0.17 14.49
N ARG A 653 -0.13 -1.18 15.37
CA ARG A 653 -1.25 -1.55 16.25
C ARG A 653 -1.63 -0.42 17.19
N SER A 654 -0.66 0.37 17.67
CA SER A 654 -0.93 1.55 18.47
C SER A 654 -1.65 2.64 17.65
N VAL A 655 -1.30 2.84 16.38
CA VAL A 655 -2.05 3.72 15.46
C VAL A 655 -3.52 3.31 15.37
N ILE A 656 -3.80 2.02 15.16
CA ILE A 656 -5.19 1.52 15.07
C ILE A 656 -5.91 1.69 16.42
N LYS A 657 -5.29 1.29 17.54
CA LYS A 657 -5.89 1.40 18.88
C LYS A 657 -6.21 2.87 19.21
N ASN A 658 -5.26 3.78 19.03
CA ASN A 658 -5.46 5.20 19.26
C ASN A 658 -6.57 5.77 18.37
N THR A 659 -6.65 5.34 17.10
CA THR A 659 -7.73 5.75 16.20
C THR A 659 -9.10 5.28 16.70
N LEU A 660 -9.21 4.02 17.14
CA LEU A 660 -10.45 3.44 17.65
C LEU A 660 -10.88 4.06 18.99
N GLU A 661 -9.94 4.41 19.87
CA GLU A 661 -10.20 5.08 21.14
C GLU A 661 -10.57 6.56 20.95
N PHE A 662 -10.06 7.22 19.91
CA PHE A 662 -10.39 8.60 19.59
C PHE A 662 -11.71 8.73 18.83
N ASP A 663 -11.80 8.12 17.63
CA ASP A 663 -13.01 8.06 16.83
C ASP A 663 -12.94 6.91 15.79
N PRO A 664 -13.69 5.81 16.00
CA PRO A 664 -13.70 4.66 15.08
C PRO A 664 -14.10 5.00 13.63
N ASP A 665 -14.83 6.09 13.38
CA ASP A 665 -15.21 6.49 12.02
C ASP A 665 -14.02 7.01 11.19
N ILE A 666 -12.87 7.29 11.80
CA ILE A 666 -11.64 7.62 11.07
C ILE A 666 -11.08 6.39 10.35
N MET A 667 -11.26 5.17 10.88
CA MET A 667 -10.72 3.94 10.28
C MET A 667 -11.20 3.73 8.84
N LYS A 668 -12.48 4.01 8.54
CA LYS A 668 -13.03 3.89 7.19
C LYS A 668 -12.62 5.03 6.24
N ARG A 669 -11.82 5.99 6.72
CA ARG A 669 -11.33 7.14 5.95
C ARG A 669 -9.91 6.93 5.44
N TYR A 670 -9.16 5.97 5.96
CA TYR A 670 -7.81 5.71 5.51
C TYR A 670 -7.75 5.17 4.08
N VAL A 671 -6.77 5.60 3.31
CA VAL A 671 -6.32 4.97 2.08
C VAL A 671 -5.12 4.11 2.42
N ASN A 672 -5.29 2.80 2.40
CA ASN A 672 -4.21 1.85 2.68
C ASN A 672 -3.56 1.44 1.36
N PHE A 673 -2.24 1.55 1.28
CA PHE A 673 -1.47 1.22 0.07
C PHE A 673 -0.12 0.58 0.44
N MET A 674 0.39 -0.27 -0.45
CA MET A 674 1.74 -0.85 -0.33
C MET A 674 2.79 -0.03 -1.11
N SER A 675 2.34 0.77 -2.07
CA SER A 675 3.18 1.70 -2.80
C SER A 675 2.31 2.81 -3.37
N ASN A 676 2.91 3.98 -3.56
CA ASN A 676 2.34 5.09 -4.31
C ASN A 676 3.37 5.52 -5.39
N PRO A 677 3.05 6.49 -6.27
CA PRO A 677 3.97 6.93 -7.33
C PRO A 677 5.32 7.48 -6.83
N ASP A 678 5.37 8.03 -5.62
CA ASP A 678 6.56 8.67 -5.04
C ASP A 678 7.42 7.70 -4.21
N GLU A 679 6.88 6.53 -3.90
CA GLU A 679 7.53 5.50 -3.09
C GLU A 679 8.18 4.40 -3.93
N ARG A 680 8.99 3.55 -3.28
CA ARG A 680 9.55 2.35 -3.93
C ARG A 680 8.43 1.38 -4.33
N THR A 681 8.67 0.55 -5.36
CA THR A 681 7.66 -0.41 -5.82
C THR A 681 7.31 -1.40 -4.71
N ALA A 682 6.08 -1.92 -4.71
CA ALA A 682 5.62 -2.83 -3.67
C ALA A 682 6.49 -4.11 -3.57
N ILE A 683 7.00 -4.60 -4.70
CA ILE A 683 7.88 -5.79 -4.70
C ILE A 683 9.29 -5.50 -4.16
N ASP A 684 9.83 -4.29 -4.36
CA ASP A 684 11.09 -3.88 -3.74
C ASP A 684 10.96 -3.74 -2.22
N GLN A 685 9.80 -3.29 -1.76
CA GLN A 685 9.53 -3.09 -0.32
C GLN A 685 9.15 -4.38 0.42
N PHE A 686 8.37 -5.27 -0.19
CA PHE A 686 7.75 -6.42 0.50
C PHE A 686 8.14 -7.80 -0.09
N GLY A 687 8.89 -7.83 -1.20
CA GLY A 687 9.19 -9.05 -1.94
C GLY A 687 7.97 -9.62 -2.68
N THR A 688 8.02 -10.90 -3.03
CA THR A 688 6.96 -11.63 -3.76
C THR A 688 6.33 -12.79 -2.98
N GLY A 689 6.79 -13.01 -1.75
CA GLY A 689 6.40 -14.12 -0.88
C GLY A 689 5.21 -13.82 0.03
N ASP A 690 5.12 -14.56 1.14
CA ASP A 690 3.97 -14.50 2.05
C ASP A 690 3.83 -13.16 2.79
N LYS A 691 4.94 -12.44 3.03
CA LYS A 691 4.88 -11.07 3.57
C LYS A 691 4.05 -10.17 2.65
N TYR A 692 4.39 -10.11 1.36
CA TYR A 692 3.66 -9.32 0.37
C TYR A 692 2.15 -9.62 0.39
N PHE A 693 1.76 -10.90 0.31
CA PHE A 693 0.34 -11.28 0.26
C PHE A 693 -0.38 -11.10 1.59
N GLY A 694 0.31 -11.23 2.72
CA GLY A 694 -0.22 -10.86 4.03
C GLY A 694 -0.58 -9.38 4.12
N ILE A 695 0.33 -8.49 3.67
CA ILE A 695 0.06 -7.05 3.63
C ILE A 695 -1.04 -6.70 2.62
N ALA A 696 -1.03 -7.31 1.43
CA ALA A 696 -2.09 -7.11 0.42
C ALA A 696 -3.46 -7.56 0.95
N THR A 697 -3.50 -8.64 1.75
CA THR A 697 -4.72 -9.10 2.42
C THR A 697 -5.19 -8.06 3.43
N LEU A 698 -4.31 -7.58 4.31
CA LEU A 698 -4.66 -6.50 5.25
C LEU A 698 -5.17 -5.24 4.54
N MET A 699 -4.51 -4.84 3.45
CA MET A 699 -4.90 -3.70 2.63
C MET A 699 -6.31 -3.88 2.05
N ALA A 700 -6.68 -5.10 1.65
CA ALA A 700 -8.00 -5.44 1.11
C ALA A 700 -9.10 -5.54 2.19
N THR A 701 -8.75 -5.96 3.41
CA THR A 701 -9.73 -6.33 4.45
C THR A 701 -9.84 -5.34 5.62
N LEU A 702 -8.92 -4.37 5.75
CA LEU A 702 -9.10 -3.26 6.70
C LEU A 702 -10.19 -2.28 6.22
N PRO A 703 -10.88 -1.58 7.14
CA PRO A 703 -11.72 -0.44 6.79
C PRO A 703 -10.92 0.62 6.02
N GLY A 704 -11.60 1.35 5.12
CA GLY A 704 -10.95 2.40 4.33
C GLY A 704 -11.05 2.20 2.81
N MET A 705 -10.05 2.62 2.06
CA MET A 705 -9.97 2.41 0.63
C MET A 705 -8.63 1.75 0.27
N PRO A 706 -8.62 0.54 -0.31
CA PRO A 706 -7.39 -0.07 -0.83
C PRO A 706 -6.94 0.68 -2.08
N MET A 707 -5.64 0.97 -2.17
CA MET A 707 -5.01 1.55 -3.36
C MET A 707 -3.81 0.72 -3.83
N PHE A 708 -3.84 0.30 -5.09
CA PHE A 708 -2.76 -0.42 -5.76
C PHE A 708 -1.90 0.52 -6.61
N GLY A 709 -0.58 0.36 -6.53
CA GLY A 709 0.37 1.10 -7.36
C GLY A 709 0.44 0.59 -8.80
N HIS A 710 1.04 1.39 -9.69
CA HIS A 710 1.28 0.99 -11.07
C HIS A 710 2.21 -0.23 -11.11
N GLY A 711 1.80 -1.30 -11.79
CA GLY A 711 2.62 -2.51 -11.96
C GLY A 711 2.68 -3.42 -10.73
N GLN A 712 1.98 -3.10 -9.64
CA GLN A 712 2.01 -3.86 -8.40
C GLN A 712 1.48 -5.30 -8.56
N ILE A 713 0.44 -5.50 -9.38
CA ILE A 713 -0.13 -6.84 -9.62
C ILE A 713 0.78 -7.63 -10.57
N GLU A 714 1.33 -6.95 -11.58
CA GLU A 714 2.23 -7.54 -12.58
C GLU A 714 3.63 -7.83 -12.04
N GLY A 715 4.03 -7.21 -10.93
CA GLY A 715 5.36 -7.38 -10.34
C GLY A 715 6.45 -6.57 -11.05
N TYR A 716 6.12 -5.36 -11.51
CA TYR A 716 7.12 -4.46 -12.11
C TYR A 716 8.04 -3.83 -11.06
N THR A 717 9.35 -3.86 -11.33
CA THR A 717 10.39 -3.35 -10.44
C THR A 717 10.69 -1.88 -10.68
N GLU A 718 10.44 -1.36 -11.88
CA GLU A 718 10.73 0.03 -12.23
C GLU A 718 9.80 1.01 -11.50
N LYS A 719 10.39 1.97 -10.78
CA LYS A 719 9.66 3.11 -10.22
C LYS A 719 9.56 4.22 -11.28
N TYR A 720 8.34 4.65 -11.58
CA TYR A 720 8.09 5.73 -12.54
C TYR A 720 7.93 7.08 -11.84
N GLY A 721 8.87 7.99 -12.08
CA GLY A 721 8.73 9.39 -11.69
C GLY A 721 7.71 10.14 -12.57
N MET A 722 7.37 11.37 -12.17
CA MET A 722 6.36 12.21 -12.85
C MET A 722 6.77 12.66 -14.26
N GLU A 723 8.03 12.48 -14.65
CA GLU A 723 8.65 12.81 -15.93
C GLU A 723 8.70 11.65 -16.94
N TYR A 724 8.22 10.47 -16.58
CA TYR A 724 8.35 9.29 -17.44
C TYR A 724 7.28 9.27 -18.54
N ARG A 725 7.73 9.01 -19.77
CA ARG A 725 6.86 8.82 -20.94
C ARG A 725 6.72 7.35 -21.34
N TRP A 726 7.77 6.57 -21.17
CA TRP A 726 7.80 5.14 -21.47
C TRP A 726 8.62 4.43 -20.38
N PRO A 727 8.40 3.12 -20.14
CA PRO A 727 9.23 2.35 -19.25
C PRO A 727 10.64 2.17 -19.84
N ARG A 728 11.67 2.28 -18.99
CA ARG A 728 13.07 2.05 -19.37
C ARG A 728 13.38 0.56 -19.43
N TYR A 729 12.73 -0.21 -18.57
CA TYR A 729 12.86 -1.66 -18.54
C TYR A 729 11.81 -2.30 -19.43
N ASN A 730 12.19 -3.42 -20.04
CA ASN A 730 11.26 -4.25 -20.79
C ASN A 730 10.84 -5.44 -19.92
N GLU A 731 9.99 -5.16 -18.94
CA GLU A 731 9.54 -6.14 -17.95
C GLU A 731 8.35 -6.94 -18.49
N THR A 732 8.32 -8.23 -18.18
CA THR A 732 7.17 -9.11 -18.41
C THR A 732 6.47 -9.40 -17.08
N PRO A 733 5.13 -9.45 -17.03
CA PRO A 733 4.41 -9.77 -15.79
C PRO A 733 4.85 -11.11 -15.18
N ASP A 734 4.99 -11.17 -13.86
CA ASP A 734 5.22 -12.42 -13.13
C ASP A 734 3.91 -13.22 -13.05
N ALA A 735 3.85 -14.33 -13.81
CA ALA A 735 2.65 -15.16 -13.91
C ALA A 735 2.22 -15.76 -12.56
N HIS A 736 3.17 -16.10 -11.68
CA HIS A 736 2.86 -16.65 -10.36
C HIS A 736 2.31 -15.55 -9.43
N LEU A 737 2.90 -14.35 -9.46
CA LEU A 737 2.40 -13.22 -8.67
C LEU A 737 0.98 -12.83 -9.10
N VAL A 738 0.73 -12.75 -10.41
CA VAL A 738 -0.58 -12.46 -10.98
C VAL A 738 -1.58 -13.54 -10.59
N GLU A 739 -1.30 -14.84 -10.83
CA GLU A 739 -2.20 -15.95 -10.46
C GLU A 739 -2.54 -15.93 -8.97
N ARG A 740 -1.55 -15.66 -8.11
CA ARG A 740 -1.77 -15.64 -6.67
C ARG A 740 -2.62 -14.44 -6.23
N HIS A 741 -2.49 -13.27 -6.87
CA HIS A 741 -3.42 -12.14 -6.67
C HIS A 741 -4.84 -12.51 -7.06
N GLU A 742 -5.03 -13.14 -8.21
CA GLU A 742 -6.34 -13.59 -8.70
C GLU A 742 -6.98 -14.60 -7.74
N ARG A 743 -6.17 -15.52 -7.20
CA ARG A 743 -6.65 -16.55 -6.28
C ARG A 743 -6.95 -16.01 -4.88
N GLN A 744 -6.11 -15.12 -4.34
CA GLN A 744 -6.14 -14.74 -2.91
C GLN A 744 -6.70 -13.34 -2.65
N ILE A 745 -6.41 -12.36 -3.50
CA ILE A 745 -6.74 -10.95 -3.24
C ILE A 745 -8.01 -10.54 -3.98
N SER A 746 -8.15 -10.89 -5.26
CA SER A 746 -9.33 -10.51 -6.05
C SER A 746 -10.68 -10.89 -5.41
N PRO A 747 -10.86 -12.11 -4.86
CA PRO A 747 -12.12 -12.47 -4.18
C PRO A 747 -12.46 -11.56 -3.00
N LEU A 748 -11.44 -11.06 -2.28
CA LEU A 748 -11.62 -10.15 -1.16
C LEU A 748 -12.03 -8.75 -1.64
N LEU A 749 -11.48 -8.29 -2.77
CA LEU A 749 -11.85 -7.02 -3.39
C LEU A 749 -13.31 -7.03 -3.88
N HIS A 750 -13.80 -8.14 -4.44
CA HIS A 750 -15.22 -8.30 -4.80
C HIS A 750 -16.14 -8.29 -3.57
N GLN A 751 -15.62 -8.66 -2.40
CA GLN A 751 -16.33 -8.61 -1.12
C GLN A 751 -16.04 -7.34 -0.32
N ARG A 752 -15.49 -6.29 -0.96
CA ARG A 752 -15.04 -5.05 -0.30
C ARG A 752 -16.06 -4.48 0.69
N ALA A 753 -17.36 -4.58 0.37
CA ALA A 753 -18.43 -4.06 1.20
C ALA A 753 -18.51 -4.69 2.61
N LEU A 754 -18.07 -5.94 2.79
CA LEU A 754 -17.98 -6.60 4.11
C LEU A 754 -16.93 -5.95 5.01
N PHE A 755 -15.89 -5.38 4.40
CA PHE A 755 -14.71 -4.87 5.09
C PHE A 755 -14.67 -3.34 5.18
N ALA A 756 -15.54 -2.63 4.46
CA ALA A 756 -15.37 -1.20 4.17
C ALA A 756 -15.64 -0.29 5.35
N GLU A 757 -16.68 -0.60 6.12
CA GLU A 757 -17.16 0.21 7.22
C GLU A 757 -16.45 -0.13 8.52
N SER A 758 -16.38 0.83 9.44
CA SER A 758 -15.79 0.65 10.78
C SER A 758 -16.82 0.37 11.88
N SER A 759 -18.12 0.43 11.58
CA SER A 759 -19.19 0.31 12.59
C SER A 759 -19.21 -1.03 13.34
N ASN A 760 -18.82 -2.12 12.67
CA ASN A 760 -18.69 -3.46 13.25
C ASN A 760 -17.23 -3.93 13.32
N PHE A 761 -16.27 -3.03 13.07
CA PHE A 761 -14.87 -3.39 13.08
C PHE A 761 -14.37 -3.52 14.51
N LEU A 762 -13.75 -4.66 14.83
CA LEU A 762 -13.15 -4.91 16.14
C LEU A 762 -11.74 -5.46 15.95
N LEU A 763 -10.75 -4.76 16.51
CA LEU A 763 -9.38 -5.25 16.64
C LEU A 763 -9.28 -6.11 17.91
N TYR A 764 -8.66 -7.28 17.84
CA TYR A 764 -8.43 -8.20 18.96
C TYR A 764 -6.95 -8.23 19.37
N ASP A 765 -6.72 -8.42 20.66
CA ASP A 765 -5.40 -8.74 21.18
C ASP A 765 -5.15 -10.25 21.11
N PHE A 766 -3.98 -10.62 20.60
CA PHE A 766 -3.53 -12.01 20.49
C PHE A 766 -2.70 -12.38 21.72
N PHE A 767 -3.33 -13.08 22.68
CA PHE A 767 -2.69 -13.41 23.96
C PHE A 767 -1.89 -14.70 23.86
N CYS A 768 -0.59 -14.63 24.15
CA CYS A 768 0.28 -15.79 24.31
C CYS A 768 -0.01 -16.51 25.64
N GLY A 769 0.45 -17.76 25.78
CA GLY A 769 0.23 -18.59 26.98
C GLY A 769 0.79 -18.01 28.30
N ASN A 770 1.69 -17.01 28.22
CA ASN A 770 2.24 -16.27 29.36
C ASN A 770 1.40 -15.02 29.75
N GLY A 771 0.30 -14.74 29.04
CA GLY A 771 -0.57 -13.58 29.26
C GLY A 771 -0.11 -12.28 28.58
N THR A 772 0.98 -12.27 27.83
CA THR A 772 1.41 -11.09 27.06
C THR A 772 0.73 -11.05 25.70
N VAL A 773 0.50 -9.86 25.16
CA VAL A 773 -0.01 -9.67 23.80
C VAL A 773 1.15 -9.77 22.80
N ASP A 774 1.00 -10.60 21.76
CA ASP A 774 1.93 -10.60 20.63
C ASP A 774 1.56 -9.47 19.67
N GLU A 775 2.31 -8.37 19.74
CA GLU A 775 2.09 -7.21 18.86
C GLU A 775 2.47 -7.48 17.40
N ASN A 776 3.01 -8.66 17.04
CA ASN A 776 3.23 -9.03 15.63
C ASN A 776 1.97 -9.56 14.95
N VAL A 777 0.94 -9.89 15.72
CA VAL A 777 -0.31 -10.46 15.19
C VAL A 777 -1.39 -9.40 15.06
N PHE A 778 -1.91 -9.26 13.85
CA PHE A 778 -3.08 -8.46 13.53
C PHE A 778 -4.28 -9.39 13.44
N ALA A 779 -5.19 -9.30 14.41
CA ALA A 779 -6.43 -10.06 14.42
C ALA A 779 -7.62 -9.10 14.52
N TYR A 780 -8.56 -9.16 13.59
CA TYR A 780 -9.74 -8.29 13.61
C TYR A 780 -10.93 -8.93 12.92
N SER A 781 -12.13 -8.51 13.31
CA SER A 781 -13.38 -8.92 12.68
C SER A 781 -14.10 -7.73 12.06
N ASN A 782 -14.93 -8.03 11.06
CA ASN A 782 -15.92 -7.11 10.55
C ASN A 782 -17.18 -7.87 10.15
N ARG A 783 -18.30 -7.15 10.03
CA ARG A 783 -19.59 -7.75 9.74
C ARG A 783 -20.48 -6.81 8.95
N ARG A 784 -21.23 -7.39 8.01
CA ARG A 784 -22.28 -6.71 7.25
C ARG A 784 -23.49 -7.62 7.11
N GLY A 785 -24.58 -7.28 7.81
CA GLY A 785 -25.74 -8.18 7.92
C GLY A 785 -25.33 -9.52 8.53
N ASP A 786 -25.61 -10.61 7.81
CA ASP A 786 -25.25 -11.98 8.21
C ASP A 786 -23.83 -12.39 7.78
N GLN A 787 -23.17 -11.60 6.92
CA GLN A 787 -21.81 -11.87 6.50
C GLN A 787 -20.82 -11.49 7.60
N ARG A 788 -19.94 -12.41 7.96
CA ARG A 788 -18.99 -12.33 9.08
C ARG A 788 -17.59 -12.60 8.55
N ALA A 789 -16.62 -11.77 8.94
CA ALA A 789 -15.22 -11.98 8.62
C ALA A 789 -14.35 -11.93 9.87
N LEU A 790 -13.35 -12.80 9.93
CA LEU A 790 -12.28 -12.77 10.91
C LEU A 790 -10.94 -12.92 10.18
N VAL A 791 -10.10 -11.89 10.24
CA VAL A 791 -8.80 -11.83 9.58
C VAL A 791 -7.72 -11.92 10.64
N ILE A 792 -6.72 -12.77 10.42
CA ILE A 792 -5.61 -12.99 11.34
C ILE A 792 -4.33 -13.06 10.53
N TYR A 793 -3.33 -12.26 10.89
CA TYR A 793 -2.07 -12.20 10.17
C TYR A 793 -0.90 -12.00 11.13
N ASN A 794 0.14 -12.83 10.97
CA ASN A 794 1.39 -12.70 11.71
C ASN A 794 2.43 -11.96 10.84
N ASN A 795 2.66 -10.66 11.06
CA ASN A 795 3.64 -9.89 10.29
C ASN A 795 5.08 -10.07 10.81
N ARG A 796 5.52 -11.30 11.00
CA ARG A 796 6.86 -11.62 11.48
C ARG A 796 7.36 -12.94 10.92
N TYR A 797 8.65 -13.03 10.64
CA TYR A 797 9.31 -14.29 10.29
C TYR A 797 9.58 -15.17 11.52
N SER A 798 8.51 -15.56 12.24
CA SER A 798 8.57 -16.46 13.39
C SER A 798 7.23 -17.14 13.63
N THR A 799 7.23 -18.33 14.24
CA THR A 799 6.00 -18.99 14.68
C THR A 799 5.53 -18.41 16.01
N THR A 800 4.22 -18.21 16.17
CA THR A 800 3.58 -17.79 17.42
C THR A 800 2.32 -18.62 17.68
N HIS A 801 1.95 -18.75 18.96
CA HIS A 801 0.78 -19.50 19.41
C HIS A 801 0.05 -18.72 20.49
N GLY A 802 -1.25 -18.52 20.30
CA GLY A 802 -2.03 -17.69 21.19
C GLY A 802 -3.52 -17.72 20.90
N THR A 803 -4.26 -16.94 21.67
CA THR A 803 -5.72 -16.94 21.69
C THR A 803 -6.26 -15.53 21.47
N ILE A 804 -7.29 -15.43 20.62
CA ILE A 804 -8.07 -14.20 20.42
C ILE A 804 -9.44 -14.34 21.10
N ASP A 805 -9.80 -13.37 21.92
CA ASP A 805 -11.11 -13.35 22.59
C ASP A 805 -11.62 -11.92 22.76
N TYR A 806 -10.93 -11.09 23.55
CA TYR A 806 -11.36 -9.72 23.81
C TYR A 806 -10.80 -8.74 22.77
N SER A 807 -11.66 -7.82 22.33
CA SER A 807 -11.24 -6.69 21.51
C SER A 807 -10.36 -5.74 22.31
N ALA A 808 -9.49 -5.01 21.62
CA ALA A 808 -8.94 -3.77 22.13
C ALA A 808 -10.07 -2.78 22.49
N ALA A 809 -9.75 -1.80 23.33
CA ALA A 809 -10.69 -0.75 23.69
C ALA A 809 -11.00 0.14 22.47
N TYR A 810 -12.24 0.59 22.37
CA TYR A 810 -12.69 1.56 21.35
C TYR A 810 -13.77 2.48 21.95
N ALA A 811 -13.93 3.68 21.39
CA ALA A 811 -14.93 4.63 21.83
C ALA A 811 -16.35 4.20 21.42
N ASP A 812 -17.25 4.04 22.39
CA ASP A 812 -18.68 3.87 22.13
C ASP A 812 -19.37 5.24 22.06
N LYS A 813 -19.66 5.72 20.84
CA LYS A 813 -20.29 7.03 20.60
C LYS A 813 -21.65 7.19 21.29
N HIS A 814 -22.35 6.10 21.59
CA HIS A 814 -23.66 6.17 22.23
C HIS A 814 -23.57 6.16 23.76
N ALA A 815 -22.51 5.56 24.30
CA ALA A 815 -22.35 5.36 25.74
C ALA A 815 -21.34 6.32 26.39
N GLY A 816 -20.51 7.02 25.60
CA GLY A 816 -19.56 8.04 26.08
C GLY A 816 -18.38 7.48 26.88
N HIS A 817 -18.12 6.17 26.79
CA HIS A 817 -17.01 5.48 27.45
C HIS A 817 -16.40 4.42 26.53
N SER A 818 -15.15 4.03 26.82
CA SER A 818 -14.48 2.97 26.08
C SER A 818 -15.09 1.60 26.39
N ARG A 819 -15.26 0.77 25.35
CA ARG A 819 -15.87 -0.56 25.44
C ARG A 819 -14.93 -1.62 24.89
N GLN A 820 -15.04 -2.84 25.42
CA GLN A 820 -14.46 -4.06 24.85
C GLN A 820 -15.55 -5.10 24.61
N ARG A 821 -15.38 -5.96 23.63
CA ARG A 821 -16.32 -7.04 23.29
C ARG A 821 -15.57 -8.36 23.10
N ARG A 822 -16.23 -9.46 23.45
CA ARG A 822 -15.70 -10.81 23.15
C ARG A 822 -15.88 -11.15 21.68
N LEU A 823 -15.09 -12.09 21.17
CA LEU A 823 -15.10 -12.54 19.78
C LEU A 823 -16.50 -12.99 19.34
N ARG A 824 -17.18 -13.78 20.20
CA ARG A 824 -18.57 -14.22 19.97
C ARG A 824 -19.54 -13.06 19.74
N GLU A 825 -19.33 -11.94 20.44
CA GLU A 825 -20.23 -10.80 20.37
C GLU A 825 -19.96 -10.01 19.10
N GLY A 826 -18.68 -9.84 18.74
CA GLY A 826 -18.27 -9.17 17.50
C GLY A 826 -18.81 -9.86 16.24
N LEU A 827 -18.75 -11.20 16.22
CA LEU A 827 -19.24 -12.02 15.12
C LEU A 827 -20.72 -12.42 15.24
N GLU A 828 -21.41 -12.01 16.31
CA GLU A 828 -22.80 -12.40 16.61
C GLU A 828 -23.05 -13.93 16.54
N LEU A 829 -22.17 -14.69 17.18
CA LEU A 829 -22.22 -16.16 17.22
C LEU A 829 -23.05 -16.66 18.41
N ASN A 830 -23.79 -17.76 18.21
CA ASN A 830 -24.42 -18.50 19.30
C ASN A 830 -23.35 -19.16 20.20
N GLY A 831 -23.62 -19.28 21.51
CA GLY A 831 -22.75 -19.94 22.49
C GLY A 831 -23.26 -21.29 23.00
N ASP A 832 -24.35 -21.82 22.44
CA ASP A 832 -24.97 -23.09 22.83
C ASP A 832 -24.03 -24.29 22.59
N HIS A 833 -24.02 -25.25 23.53
CA HIS A 833 -23.23 -26.49 23.45
C HIS A 833 -23.64 -27.42 22.30
N SER A 834 -24.87 -27.29 21.81
CA SER A 834 -25.42 -28.08 20.70
C SER A 834 -25.05 -27.55 19.31
N VAL A 835 -24.37 -26.39 19.25
CA VAL A 835 -23.98 -25.72 18.00
C VAL A 835 -22.49 -25.94 17.73
N ILE A 836 -22.19 -26.31 16.48
CA ILE A 836 -20.85 -26.36 15.92
C ILE A 836 -20.73 -25.24 14.90
N LEU A 837 -19.68 -24.42 15.04
CA LEU A 837 -19.35 -23.37 14.09
C LEU A 837 -18.53 -23.97 12.96
N ALA A 838 -19.00 -23.77 11.73
CA ALA A 838 -18.24 -24.04 10.52
C ALA A 838 -17.86 -22.73 9.85
N TYR A 839 -16.64 -22.63 9.33
CA TYR A 839 -16.16 -21.45 8.62
C TYR A 839 -15.06 -21.86 7.63
N ARG A 840 -14.80 -21.02 6.64
CA ARG A 840 -13.86 -21.31 5.55
C ARG A 840 -12.75 -20.28 5.53
N ASP A 841 -11.51 -20.73 5.39
CA ASP A 841 -10.39 -19.85 5.06
C ASP A 841 -10.43 -19.53 3.56
N SER A 842 -10.65 -18.26 3.22
CA SER A 842 -10.74 -17.80 1.83
C SER A 842 -9.41 -17.94 1.06
N LEU A 843 -8.27 -18.00 1.75
CA LEU A 843 -6.95 -18.04 1.10
C LEU A 843 -6.54 -19.46 0.66
N THR A 844 -6.89 -20.48 1.46
CA THR A 844 -6.59 -21.90 1.19
C THR A 844 -7.80 -22.68 0.69
N GLY A 845 -9.01 -22.18 0.92
CA GLY A 845 -10.28 -22.84 0.61
C GLY A 845 -10.70 -23.90 1.63
N LEU A 846 -9.91 -24.17 2.67
CA LEU A 846 -10.20 -25.16 3.69
C LEU A 846 -11.33 -24.72 4.62
N GLU A 847 -12.18 -25.66 5.00
CA GLU A 847 -13.27 -25.51 5.95
C GLU A 847 -12.88 -26.08 7.32
N TYR A 848 -13.26 -25.40 8.39
CA TYR A 848 -12.91 -25.71 9.76
C TYR A 848 -14.16 -25.87 10.62
N LEU A 849 -14.06 -26.69 11.69
CA LEU A 849 -15.08 -26.82 12.72
C LEU A 849 -14.55 -26.40 14.09
N ARG A 850 -15.39 -25.70 14.87
CA ARG A 850 -15.15 -25.43 16.29
C ARG A 850 -16.46 -25.52 17.07
N ARG A 851 -16.39 -25.97 18.32
CA ARG A 851 -17.55 -25.95 19.22
C ARG A 851 -17.91 -24.50 19.57
N ALA A 852 -19.18 -24.12 19.41
CA ALA A 852 -19.62 -22.75 19.65
C ALA A 852 -19.40 -22.30 21.10
N ALA A 853 -19.68 -23.20 22.06
CA ALA A 853 -19.41 -22.98 23.48
C ALA A 853 -17.91 -22.75 23.80
N THR A 854 -16.99 -23.39 23.07
CA THR A 854 -15.54 -23.18 23.25
C THR A 854 -15.16 -21.77 22.81
N VAL A 855 -15.55 -21.37 21.60
CA VAL A 855 -15.27 -20.02 21.08
C VAL A 855 -15.92 -18.95 21.96
N ALA A 856 -17.13 -19.20 22.48
CA ALA A 856 -17.84 -18.26 23.33
C ALA A 856 -17.19 -18.03 24.71
N ASN A 857 -16.57 -19.06 25.28
CA ASN A 857 -16.04 -19.02 26.64
C ASN A 857 -14.53 -18.80 26.71
N GLN A 858 -13.79 -19.33 25.74
CA GLN A 858 -12.32 -19.39 25.73
C GLN A 858 -11.71 -18.62 24.55
N GLY A 859 -12.50 -18.14 23.59
CA GLY A 859 -11.98 -17.53 22.37
C GLY A 859 -11.49 -18.55 21.34
N LEU A 860 -10.69 -18.10 20.38
CA LEU A 860 -10.13 -18.93 19.30
C LEU A 860 -8.60 -19.02 19.44
N THR A 861 -8.11 -20.22 19.76
CA THR A 861 -6.67 -20.52 19.85
C THR A 861 -6.13 -20.99 18.50
N ILE A 862 -5.00 -20.40 18.08
CA ILE A 862 -4.39 -20.62 16.76
C ILE A 862 -2.87 -20.62 16.89
N GLU A 863 -2.23 -21.47 16.11
CA GLU A 863 -0.80 -21.39 15.80
C GLU A 863 -0.60 -20.75 14.43
N LEU A 864 0.29 -19.76 14.36
CA LEU A 864 0.61 -19.01 13.16
C LEU A 864 2.10 -19.16 12.86
N HIS A 865 2.44 -19.67 11.68
CA HIS A 865 3.81 -19.68 11.17
C HIS A 865 4.21 -18.29 10.65
N ALA A 866 5.46 -18.18 10.20
CA ALA A 866 6.03 -16.96 9.63
C ALA A 866 5.16 -16.41 8.49
N TYR A 867 4.75 -15.13 8.59
CA TYR A 867 3.90 -14.45 7.60
C TYR A 867 2.58 -15.17 7.25
N GLN A 868 2.11 -16.07 8.12
CA GLN A 868 0.87 -16.79 7.87
C GLN A 868 -0.34 -15.87 8.05
N CYS A 869 -1.28 -15.96 7.11
CA CYS A 869 -2.53 -15.22 7.10
C CYS A 869 -3.73 -16.19 7.01
N TYR A 870 -4.79 -15.88 7.73
CA TYR A 870 -6.10 -16.51 7.62
C TYR A 870 -7.18 -15.47 7.38
N VAL A 871 -8.11 -15.76 6.49
CA VAL A 871 -9.32 -14.95 6.26
C VAL A 871 -10.54 -15.86 6.39
N PHE A 872 -11.08 -15.96 7.60
CA PHE A 872 -12.22 -16.83 7.88
C PHE A 872 -13.54 -16.15 7.51
N LEU A 873 -14.18 -16.69 6.48
CA LEU A 873 -15.48 -16.29 5.94
C LEU A 873 -16.49 -17.45 6.04
N ASP A 874 -17.67 -17.26 5.45
CA ASP A 874 -18.70 -18.31 5.29
C ASP A 874 -19.09 -19.01 6.60
N TRP A 875 -19.22 -18.23 7.68
CA TRP A 875 -19.59 -18.72 9.00
C TRP A 875 -21.00 -19.31 8.98
N ARG A 876 -21.11 -20.57 9.43
CA ARG A 876 -22.36 -21.34 9.53
C ARG A 876 -22.48 -21.95 10.92
N GLU A 877 -23.70 -21.90 11.47
CA GLU A 877 -24.03 -22.56 12.74
C GLU A 877 -24.72 -23.90 12.46
N LEU A 878 -23.99 -24.98 12.67
CA LEU A 878 -24.44 -26.35 12.42
C LEU A 878 -24.99 -26.96 13.71
N ARG A 879 -26.19 -27.55 13.64
CA ARG A 879 -26.80 -28.24 14.78
C ARG A 879 -26.45 -29.73 14.76
N VAL A 880 -26.04 -30.24 15.91
CA VAL A 880 -25.77 -31.67 16.10
C VAL A 880 -27.08 -32.45 16.02
N THR A 881 -27.11 -33.47 15.16
CA THR A 881 -28.23 -34.42 15.04
C THR A 881 -27.68 -35.83 14.90
N ALA A 882 -28.52 -36.84 15.12
CA ALA A 882 -28.12 -38.24 14.91
C ALA A 882 -27.67 -38.51 13.46
N GLU A 883 -28.31 -37.83 12.49
CA GLU A 883 -27.96 -37.95 11.08
C GLU A 883 -26.70 -37.15 10.71
N LYS A 884 -26.43 -36.02 11.39
CA LYS A 884 -25.25 -35.20 11.16
C LYS A 884 -24.49 -34.97 12.48
N PRO A 885 -23.63 -35.93 12.89
CA PRO A 885 -22.85 -35.84 14.12
C PRO A 885 -21.64 -34.89 13.95
N TRP A 886 -21.92 -33.60 13.78
CA TRP A 886 -20.90 -32.56 13.58
C TRP A 886 -19.94 -32.42 14.76
N ASP A 887 -20.37 -32.77 15.96
CA ASP A 887 -19.58 -32.80 17.18
C ASP A 887 -18.48 -33.86 17.14
N GLN A 888 -18.81 -35.09 16.73
CA GLN A 888 -17.83 -36.17 16.56
C GLN A 888 -16.81 -35.83 15.48
N LEU A 889 -17.27 -35.23 14.36
CA LEU A 889 -16.37 -34.77 13.31
C LEU A 889 -15.46 -33.65 13.81
N CYS A 890 -16.01 -32.68 14.56
CA CYS A 890 -15.24 -31.58 15.16
C CYS A 890 -14.13 -32.11 16.08
N ASP A 891 -14.45 -33.07 16.96
CA ASP A 891 -13.49 -33.65 17.89
C ASP A 891 -12.40 -34.45 17.15
N GLN A 892 -12.77 -35.17 16.08
CA GLN A 892 -11.81 -35.90 15.26
C GLN A 892 -10.86 -34.97 14.50
N LEU A 893 -11.37 -33.90 13.88
CA LEU A 893 -10.54 -32.95 13.15
C LEU A 893 -9.60 -32.20 14.10
N GLY A 894 -9.99 -32.04 15.37
CA GLY A 894 -9.11 -31.57 16.43
C GLY A 894 -8.46 -30.21 16.16
N GLY A 895 -9.07 -29.39 15.31
CA GLY A 895 -8.48 -28.13 14.88
C GLY A 895 -8.24 -27.99 13.38
N GLN A 896 -8.02 -29.11 12.69
CA GLN A 896 -7.55 -29.17 11.30
C GLN A 896 -8.65 -28.79 10.30
N GLY A 897 -8.24 -28.13 9.22
CA GLY A 897 -9.12 -27.77 8.10
C GLY A 897 -9.24 -28.92 7.10
N VAL A 898 -10.39 -29.04 6.46
CA VAL A 898 -10.66 -30.01 5.38
C VAL A 898 -11.20 -29.31 4.15
N PRO A 899 -10.96 -29.82 2.92
CA PRO A 899 -11.48 -29.19 1.71
C PRO A 899 -13.01 -29.12 1.65
N ASN A 900 -13.69 -30.10 2.26
CA ASN A 900 -15.15 -30.18 2.28
C ASN A 900 -15.65 -30.92 3.54
N LEU A 901 -16.48 -30.25 4.34
CA LEU A 901 -17.02 -30.78 5.59
C LEU A 901 -18.04 -31.91 5.39
N GLU A 902 -18.85 -31.86 4.35
CA GLU A 902 -19.84 -32.90 4.07
C GLU A 902 -19.15 -34.21 3.63
N GLU A 903 -18.08 -34.12 2.84
CA GLU A 903 -17.26 -35.29 2.49
C GLU A 903 -16.52 -35.88 3.70
N ALA A 904 -15.99 -35.02 4.57
CA ALA A 904 -15.36 -35.45 5.81
C ALA A 904 -16.38 -36.13 6.75
N LEU A 905 -17.60 -35.60 6.85
CA LEU A 905 -18.69 -36.19 7.62
C LEU A 905 -19.11 -37.55 7.06
N LEU A 906 -19.24 -37.66 5.74
CA LEU A 906 -19.52 -38.92 5.06
C LEU A 906 -18.44 -39.97 5.35
N SER A 907 -17.17 -39.56 5.30
CA SER A 907 -16.03 -40.44 5.60
C SER A 907 -16.03 -40.91 7.05
N LEU A 908 -16.40 -40.04 8.01
CA LEU A 908 -16.59 -40.42 9.41
C LEU A 908 -17.69 -41.50 9.55
N LYS A 909 -18.84 -41.31 8.90
CA LYS A 909 -19.95 -42.28 8.95
C LYS A 909 -19.60 -43.63 8.32
N LEU A 910 -18.79 -43.63 7.26
CA LEU A 910 -18.36 -44.86 6.57
C LEU A 910 -17.24 -45.62 7.32
N ARG A 911 -16.56 -44.97 8.28
CA ARG A 911 -15.42 -45.55 8.99
C ARG A 911 -15.69 -46.91 9.64
N PRO A 912 -16.84 -47.18 10.30
CA PRO A 912 -17.12 -48.50 10.86
C PRO A 912 -17.11 -49.60 9.79
N ALA A 913 -17.81 -49.36 8.66
CA ALA A 913 -17.86 -50.29 7.53
C ALA A 913 -16.47 -50.46 6.88
N HIS A 914 -15.74 -49.37 6.63
CA HIS A 914 -14.38 -49.43 6.07
C HIS A 914 -13.40 -50.15 6.98
N SER A 915 -13.52 -49.99 8.30
CA SER A 915 -12.66 -50.66 9.26
C SER A 915 -12.99 -52.14 9.39
N ALA A 916 -14.27 -52.51 9.32
CA ALA A 916 -14.68 -53.91 9.27
C ALA A 916 -14.18 -54.60 7.98
N LEU A 917 -14.27 -53.92 6.83
CA LEU A 917 -13.71 -54.41 5.56
C LEU A 917 -12.20 -54.62 5.62
N ARG A 918 -11.44 -53.71 6.23
CA ARG A 918 -9.98 -53.86 6.40
C ARG A 918 -9.62 -55.05 7.28
N ARG A 919 -10.40 -55.36 8.33
CA ARG A 919 -10.20 -56.55 9.17
C ARG A 919 -10.46 -57.85 8.40
N LEU A 920 -11.50 -57.87 7.56
CA LEU A 920 -11.80 -59.00 6.69
C LEU A 920 -10.66 -59.31 5.70
N LEU A 921 -9.94 -58.27 5.26
CA LEU A 921 -8.85 -58.37 4.29
C LEU A 921 -7.46 -58.27 4.95
N GLU A 922 -7.37 -58.52 6.26
CA GLU A 922 -6.09 -58.44 6.97
C GLU A 922 -5.11 -59.51 6.42
N PRO A 923 -3.81 -59.21 6.26
CA PRO A 923 -2.87 -60.16 5.66
C PRO A 923 -2.81 -61.53 6.31
N ARG A 924 -3.04 -61.61 7.62
CA ARG A 924 -3.09 -62.89 8.35
C ARG A 924 -4.29 -63.74 7.93
N VAL A 925 -5.46 -63.13 7.76
CA VAL A 925 -6.69 -63.79 7.33
C VAL A 925 -6.51 -64.34 5.91
N VAL A 926 -6.05 -63.48 4.99
CA VAL A 926 -5.86 -63.84 3.57
C VAL A 926 -4.81 -64.94 3.42
N ARG A 927 -3.69 -64.88 4.17
CA ARG A 927 -2.68 -65.95 4.20
C ARG A 927 -3.22 -67.27 4.74
N THR A 928 -4.00 -67.21 5.82
CA THR A 928 -4.63 -68.42 6.39
C THR A 928 -5.57 -69.06 5.37
N LEU A 929 -6.36 -68.26 4.65
CA LEU A 929 -7.20 -68.76 3.56
C LEU A 929 -6.38 -69.43 2.47
N ALA A 930 -5.31 -68.78 1.99
CA ALA A 930 -4.45 -69.33 0.95
C ALA A 930 -3.85 -70.68 1.39
N ASP A 931 -3.31 -70.75 2.61
CA ASP A 931 -2.72 -71.95 3.19
C ASP A 931 -3.70 -73.14 3.23
N ILE A 932 -4.94 -72.93 3.67
CA ILE A 932 -5.94 -74.01 3.77
C ILE A 932 -6.62 -74.35 2.43
N SER A 933 -6.52 -73.45 1.43
CA SER A 933 -7.06 -73.65 0.08
C SER A 933 -6.10 -74.42 -0.81
N GLU A 934 -4.81 -74.15 -0.69
CA GLU A 934 -3.76 -74.68 -1.58
C GLU A 934 -3.13 -75.98 -1.05
N ARG A 935 -3.39 -76.35 0.21
CA ARG A 935 -2.92 -77.63 0.80
C ARG A 935 -3.61 -78.84 0.16
N THR A 936 -2.80 -79.75 -0.36
CA THR A 936 -3.24 -81.10 -0.79
C THR A 936 -2.95 -82.11 0.34
N PRO A 937 -3.96 -82.77 0.94
CA PRO A 937 -3.75 -83.73 2.01
C PRO A 937 -3.20 -85.06 1.48
N ALA A 938 -2.19 -85.63 2.16
CA ALA A 938 -1.55 -86.88 1.75
C ALA A 938 -2.24 -88.16 2.28
N GLY A 939 -3.34 -88.02 3.03
CA GLY A 939 -4.13 -89.16 3.54
C GLY A 939 -5.38 -88.77 4.34
N PRO A 940 -6.22 -89.74 4.76
CA PRO A 940 -7.53 -89.50 5.38
C PRO A 940 -7.48 -88.72 6.71
N GLU A 941 -6.45 -88.92 7.53
CA GLU A 941 -6.28 -88.20 8.80
C GLU A 941 -5.95 -86.72 8.59
N GLN A 942 -5.12 -86.41 7.59
CA GLN A 942 -4.75 -85.04 7.22
C GLN A 942 -5.92 -84.31 6.54
N GLN A 943 -6.73 -85.03 5.74
CA GLN A 943 -7.98 -84.52 5.18
C GLN A 943 -8.93 -84.08 6.31
N LYS A 944 -9.12 -84.94 7.33
CA LYS A 944 -9.97 -84.62 8.49
C LYS A 944 -9.44 -83.43 9.30
N ALA A 945 -8.12 -83.35 9.50
CA ALA A 945 -7.50 -82.20 10.17
C ALA A 945 -7.65 -80.89 9.38
N LEU A 946 -7.51 -80.93 8.05
CA LEU A 946 -7.72 -79.78 7.17
C LEU A 946 -9.19 -79.33 7.15
N GLU A 947 -10.14 -80.27 7.18
CA GLU A 947 -11.57 -79.96 7.30
C GLU A 947 -11.90 -79.27 8.63
N ILE A 948 -11.30 -79.71 9.75
CA ILE A 948 -11.45 -79.03 11.05
C ILE A 948 -10.90 -77.60 10.98
N GLN A 949 -9.70 -77.41 10.41
CA GLN A 949 -9.09 -76.08 10.23
C GLN A 949 -9.95 -75.15 9.34
N ARG A 950 -10.58 -75.71 8.29
CA ARG A 950 -11.50 -74.96 7.44
C ARG A 950 -12.76 -74.53 8.18
N GLU A 951 -13.35 -75.41 8.99
CA GLU A 951 -14.51 -75.05 9.82
C GLU A 951 -14.18 -74.01 10.89
N GLU A 952 -13.01 -74.11 11.54
CA GLU A 952 -12.51 -73.10 12.48
C GLU A 952 -12.35 -71.74 11.81
N PHE A 953 -11.75 -71.71 10.61
CA PHE A 953 -11.62 -70.50 9.79
C PHE A 953 -12.97 -69.90 9.39
N PHE A 954 -13.93 -70.72 8.93
CA PHE A 954 -15.26 -70.21 8.56
C PHE A 954 -15.98 -69.59 9.77
N ASN A 955 -15.83 -70.18 10.96
CA ASN A 955 -16.43 -69.63 12.18
C ASN A 955 -15.80 -68.28 12.57
N SER A 956 -14.47 -68.12 12.46
CA SER A 956 -13.80 -66.85 12.75
C SER A 956 -14.13 -65.79 11.71
N GLU A 957 -14.06 -66.12 10.42
CA GLU A 957 -14.29 -65.17 9.33
C GLU A 957 -15.74 -64.76 9.16
N TRP A 958 -16.69 -65.63 9.54
CA TRP A 958 -18.09 -65.23 9.57
C TRP A 958 -18.32 -64.08 10.55
N TRP A 959 -17.61 -64.04 11.69
CA TRP A 959 -17.71 -62.92 12.62
C TRP A 959 -17.29 -61.60 11.96
N HIS A 960 -16.12 -61.57 11.31
CA HIS A 960 -15.62 -60.39 10.60
C HIS A 960 -16.53 -59.97 9.44
N THR A 961 -17.00 -60.93 8.66
CA THR A 961 -17.94 -60.72 7.55
C THR A 961 -19.26 -60.15 8.05
N ARG A 962 -19.85 -60.74 9.10
CA ARG A 962 -21.12 -60.29 9.67
C ARG A 962 -21.05 -58.86 10.21
N GLU A 963 -19.94 -58.48 10.85
CA GLU A 963 -19.71 -57.10 11.29
C GLU A 963 -19.68 -56.14 10.09
N PHE A 964 -18.94 -56.46 9.02
CA PHE A 964 -18.92 -55.65 7.81
C PHE A 964 -20.31 -55.53 7.17
N LEU A 965 -21.02 -56.66 7.03
CA LEU A 965 -22.38 -56.68 6.48
C LEU A 965 -23.33 -55.80 7.31
N ARG A 966 -23.28 -55.90 8.64
CA ARG A 966 -24.14 -55.09 9.53
C ARG A 966 -23.89 -53.59 9.35
N GLU A 967 -22.63 -53.16 9.40
CA GLU A 967 -22.28 -51.74 9.28
C GLU A 967 -22.62 -51.19 7.87
N ALA A 968 -22.30 -51.96 6.82
CA ALA A 968 -22.59 -51.58 5.43
C ALA A 968 -24.09 -51.50 5.13
N GLN A 969 -24.87 -52.51 5.57
CA GLN A 969 -26.33 -52.51 5.42
C GLN A 969 -26.99 -51.37 6.19
N SER A 970 -26.54 -51.12 7.43
CA SER A 970 -27.04 -50.02 8.26
C SER A 970 -26.86 -48.68 7.57
N PHE A 971 -25.64 -48.40 7.09
CA PHE A 971 -25.35 -47.16 6.36
C PHE A 971 -26.17 -47.06 5.06
N TYR A 972 -26.22 -48.13 4.26
CA TYR A 972 -26.91 -48.14 2.97
C TYR A 972 -28.42 -47.93 3.11
N ARG A 973 -29.06 -48.53 4.11
CA ARG A 973 -30.50 -48.34 4.38
C ARG A 973 -30.85 -46.90 4.77
N GLN A 974 -29.96 -46.23 5.50
CA GLN A 974 -30.17 -44.85 5.93
C GLN A 974 -30.01 -43.82 4.81
N HIS A 975 -29.32 -44.16 3.71
CA HIS A 975 -28.92 -43.21 2.66
C HIS A 975 -29.40 -43.62 1.25
N ARG A 976 -30.50 -44.36 1.14
CA ARG A 976 -31.14 -44.75 -0.13
C ARG A 976 -32.49 -44.07 -0.30
N ASP A 977 -32.66 -43.36 -1.41
CA ASP A 977 -33.94 -42.81 -1.83
C ASP A 977 -34.79 -43.90 -2.53
N GLY A 978 -35.85 -44.37 -1.89
CA GLY A 978 -36.82 -45.30 -2.49
C GLY A 978 -37.24 -46.48 -1.63
N ALA A 979 -38.28 -47.21 -2.08
CA ALA A 979 -38.84 -48.36 -1.37
C ALA A 979 -37.80 -49.48 -1.18
N VAL A 980 -37.88 -50.13 -0.01
CA VAL A 980 -37.05 -51.28 0.42
C VAL A 980 -37.01 -52.35 -0.67
N ALA A 981 -35.81 -52.85 -0.98
CA ALA A 981 -35.62 -53.95 -1.92
C ALA A 981 -36.43 -55.21 -1.51
N ALA A 982 -36.88 -55.94 -2.51
CA ALA A 982 -37.68 -57.15 -2.36
C ALA A 982 -36.87 -58.28 -1.70
N ASN A 983 -37.39 -58.81 -0.59
CA ASN A 983 -36.96 -60.05 0.06
C ASN A 983 -35.46 -60.12 0.44
N PRO A 984 -35.00 -59.41 1.50
CA PRO A 984 -33.65 -59.60 2.03
C PRO A 984 -33.48 -61.01 2.62
N LEU A 985 -32.30 -61.60 2.47
CA LEU A 985 -31.97 -62.88 3.09
C LEU A 985 -32.00 -62.79 4.62
N SER A 986 -32.45 -63.85 5.29
CA SER A 986 -32.33 -63.96 6.74
C SER A 986 -30.86 -64.10 7.18
N PRO A 987 -30.53 -63.78 8.45
CA PRO A 987 -29.17 -63.97 8.96
C PRO A 987 -28.64 -65.40 8.82
N ALA A 988 -29.51 -66.41 8.99
CA ALA A 988 -29.15 -67.82 8.85
C ALA A 988 -28.86 -68.20 7.38
N GLU A 989 -29.66 -67.71 6.44
CA GLU A 989 -29.42 -67.91 5.01
C GLU A 989 -28.15 -67.20 4.52
N THR A 990 -27.86 -66.02 5.08
CA THR A 990 -26.64 -65.26 4.76
C THR A 990 -25.39 -66.00 5.25
N GLU A 991 -25.42 -66.61 6.45
CA GLU A 991 -24.32 -67.44 6.95
C GLU A 991 -24.10 -68.69 6.09
N LEU A 992 -25.18 -69.37 5.69
CA LEU A 992 -25.09 -70.55 4.84
C LEU A 992 -24.45 -70.20 3.49
N LYS A 993 -24.91 -69.13 2.84
CA LYS A 993 -24.35 -68.65 1.58
C LYS A 993 -22.91 -68.16 1.71
N PHE A 994 -22.53 -67.56 2.84
CA PHE A 994 -21.13 -67.23 3.11
C PHE A 994 -20.27 -68.50 3.09
N ARG A 995 -20.67 -69.55 3.83
CA ARG A 995 -19.92 -70.82 3.88
C ARG A 995 -19.84 -71.49 2.51
N GLU A 996 -20.93 -71.50 1.75
CA GLU A 996 -20.97 -72.03 0.39
C GLU A 996 -19.99 -71.28 -0.53
N ARG A 997 -20.02 -69.95 -0.53
CA ARG A 997 -19.13 -69.11 -1.34
C ARG A 997 -17.67 -69.22 -0.92
N ALA A 998 -17.39 -69.24 0.38
CA ALA A 998 -16.03 -69.40 0.89
C ALA A 998 -15.44 -70.76 0.48
N ARG A 999 -16.22 -71.85 0.62
CA ARG A 999 -15.82 -73.18 0.13
C ARG A 999 -15.64 -73.22 -1.38
N ALA A 1000 -16.51 -72.55 -2.13
CA ALA A 1000 -16.39 -72.45 -3.58
C ALA A 1000 -15.11 -71.68 -3.99
N ALA A 1001 -14.82 -70.55 -3.34
CA ALA A 1001 -13.59 -69.80 -3.57
C ALA A 1001 -12.34 -70.67 -3.34
N MET A 1002 -12.29 -71.45 -2.24
CA MET A 1002 -11.19 -72.39 -1.95
C MET A 1002 -10.98 -73.45 -3.04
N ARG A 1003 -12.01 -73.76 -3.85
CA ARG A 1003 -11.96 -74.77 -4.93
C ARG A 1003 -11.56 -74.18 -6.28
N ILE A 1004 -11.47 -72.85 -6.43
CA ILE A 1004 -11.10 -72.20 -7.69
C ILE A 1004 -9.77 -72.71 -8.27
N PRO A 1005 -8.67 -72.84 -7.50
CA PRO A 1005 -7.40 -73.33 -8.05
C PRO A 1005 -7.51 -74.75 -8.61
N ALA A 1006 -8.38 -75.60 -8.05
CA ALA A 1006 -8.59 -76.97 -8.52
C ALA A 1006 -9.34 -77.02 -9.86
N LEU A 1007 -10.04 -75.95 -10.26
CA LEU A 1007 -10.70 -75.88 -11.56
C LEU A 1007 -9.70 -75.79 -12.71
N GLU A 1008 -8.48 -75.26 -12.51
CA GLU A 1008 -7.44 -75.17 -13.55
C GLU A 1008 -7.20 -76.52 -14.23
N GLY A 1009 -7.18 -77.62 -13.47
CA GLY A 1009 -6.98 -78.98 -14.00
C GLY A 1009 -8.13 -79.52 -14.86
N LEU A 1010 -9.25 -78.82 -14.94
CA LEU A 1010 -10.40 -79.15 -15.78
C LEU A 1010 -10.44 -78.38 -17.09
N PHE A 1011 -9.57 -77.37 -17.26
CA PHE A 1011 -9.42 -76.64 -18.53
C PHE A 1011 -8.66 -77.49 -19.57
N PRO A 1012 -8.90 -77.27 -20.88
CA PRO A 1012 -8.16 -77.95 -21.94
C PRO A 1012 -6.64 -77.69 -21.91
N GLU A 1013 -6.25 -76.50 -21.47
CA GLU A 1013 -4.86 -76.08 -21.26
C GLU A 1013 -4.73 -75.43 -19.88
N LEU A 1014 -3.50 -75.44 -19.33
CA LEU A 1014 -3.19 -74.74 -18.09
C LEU A 1014 -3.39 -73.23 -18.25
N TRP A 1015 -3.71 -72.55 -17.14
CA TRP A 1015 -3.97 -71.13 -17.16
C TRP A 1015 -2.73 -70.32 -17.59
N PRO A 1016 -2.88 -69.33 -18.50
CA PRO A 1016 -1.78 -68.48 -18.93
C PRO A 1016 -1.31 -67.57 -17.80
N ALA A 1017 -0.13 -66.94 -17.98
CA ALA A 1017 0.44 -66.01 -17.00
C ALA A 1017 -0.53 -64.87 -16.63
N ALA A 1018 -1.27 -64.33 -17.60
CA ALA A 1018 -2.28 -63.30 -17.36
C ALA A 1018 -3.39 -63.76 -16.39
N ALA A 1019 -3.87 -65.00 -16.50
CA ALA A 1019 -4.86 -65.57 -15.59
C ALA A 1019 -4.30 -65.75 -14.18
N ARG A 1020 -3.07 -66.28 -14.06
CA ARG A 1020 -2.42 -66.52 -12.75
C ARG A 1020 -2.03 -65.24 -12.00
N ARG A 1021 -2.02 -64.09 -12.68
CA ARG A 1021 -1.81 -62.75 -12.07
C ARG A 1021 -3.07 -62.13 -11.50
N VAL A 1022 -4.25 -62.69 -11.76
CA VAL A 1022 -5.53 -62.16 -11.27
C VAL A 1022 -6.41 -63.21 -10.59
N LEU A 1023 -6.12 -64.50 -10.77
CA LEU A 1023 -6.83 -65.63 -10.18
C LEU A 1023 -5.91 -66.43 -9.24
N PRO A 1024 -6.42 -66.92 -8.09
CA PRO A 1024 -5.68 -67.87 -7.25
C PRO A 1024 -5.37 -69.17 -8.01
N SER A 1025 -4.11 -69.62 -8.01
CA SER A 1025 -3.65 -70.83 -8.72
C SER A 1025 -2.66 -71.65 -7.89
N LEU A 1026 -2.52 -72.95 -8.18
CA LEU A 1026 -1.58 -73.85 -7.48
C LEU A 1026 -0.13 -73.76 -8.02
N SER A 1027 0.21 -72.65 -8.69
CA SER A 1027 1.51 -72.50 -9.37
C SER A 1027 2.64 -72.24 -8.36
N PRO A 1028 3.71 -73.06 -8.34
CA PRO A 1028 4.86 -72.82 -7.47
C PRO A 1028 5.73 -71.62 -7.91
N GLN A 1029 5.45 -71.01 -9.07
CA GLN A 1029 6.22 -69.89 -9.63
C GLN A 1029 5.68 -68.50 -9.25
N LEU A 1030 4.43 -68.39 -8.79
CA LEU A 1030 3.79 -67.14 -8.39
C LEU A 1030 3.17 -67.33 -7.02
N VAL A 1031 3.43 -66.41 -6.09
CA VAL A 1031 2.81 -66.46 -4.75
C VAL A 1031 1.34 -66.04 -4.90
N ALA A 1032 0.44 -67.02 -5.04
CA ALA A 1032 -1.00 -66.79 -5.25
C ALA A 1032 -1.71 -66.14 -4.06
N THR A 1033 -1.03 -66.03 -2.91
CA THR A 1033 -1.57 -65.51 -1.65
C THR A 1033 -2.17 -64.11 -1.76
N GLU A 1034 -1.58 -63.22 -2.58
CA GLU A 1034 -2.09 -61.86 -2.79
C GLU A 1034 -3.43 -61.85 -3.55
N MET A 1035 -3.64 -62.81 -4.46
CA MET A 1035 -4.84 -62.91 -5.31
C MET A 1035 -6.10 -63.38 -4.55
N TRP A 1036 -5.93 -63.94 -3.36
CA TRP A 1036 -7.06 -64.33 -2.51
C TRP A 1036 -7.81 -63.12 -1.95
N GLY A 1037 -7.11 -62.01 -1.66
CA GLY A 1037 -7.74 -60.80 -1.12
C GLY A 1037 -8.86 -60.25 -2.02
N PRO A 1038 -8.60 -60.02 -3.32
CA PRO A 1038 -9.61 -59.53 -4.25
C PRO A 1038 -10.80 -60.49 -4.44
N VAL A 1039 -10.55 -61.80 -4.44
CA VAL A 1039 -11.60 -62.82 -4.60
C VAL A 1039 -12.53 -62.86 -3.38
N ILE A 1040 -11.97 -62.78 -2.15
CA ILE A 1040 -12.75 -62.65 -0.93
C ILE A 1040 -13.55 -61.35 -0.94
N ALA A 1041 -12.91 -60.23 -1.28
CA ALA A 1041 -13.55 -58.92 -1.34
C ALA A 1041 -14.75 -58.93 -2.29
N TRP A 1042 -14.59 -59.44 -3.51
CA TRP A 1042 -15.70 -59.59 -4.46
C TRP A 1042 -16.80 -60.53 -3.93
N SER A 1043 -16.42 -61.67 -3.35
CA SER A 1043 -17.37 -62.66 -2.82
C SER A 1043 -18.23 -62.11 -1.69
N VAL A 1044 -17.62 -61.33 -0.79
CA VAL A 1044 -18.32 -60.69 0.34
C VAL A 1044 -19.17 -59.51 -0.14
N LEU A 1045 -18.75 -58.75 -1.15
CA LEU A 1045 -19.58 -57.70 -1.75
C LEU A 1045 -20.80 -58.25 -2.47
N ALA A 1046 -20.64 -59.35 -3.21
CA ALA A 1046 -21.76 -60.03 -3.84
C ALA A 1046 -22.70 -60.66 -2.79
N LEU A 1047 -22.18 -61.13 -1.65
CA LEU A 1047 -23.00 -61.59 -0.52
C LEU A 1047 -23.75 -60.42 0.15
N LEU A 1048 -23.09 -59.28 0.34
CA LEU A 1048 -23.71 -58.05 0.85
C LEU A 1048 -24.86 -57.62 -0.05
N ALA A 1049 -24.65 -57.65 -1.35
CA ALA A 1049 -25.69 -57.29 -2.30
C ALA A 1049 -26.89 -58.24 -2.27
N GLU A 1050 -26.67 -59.55 -2.27
CA GLU A 1050 -27.74 -60.55 -2.12
C GLU A 1050 -28.49 -60.45 -0.79
N SER A 1051 -27.80 -60.07 0.28
CA SER A 1051 -28.44 -59.87 1.59
C SER A 1051 -29.37 -58.65 1.61
N ILE A 1052 -29.24 -57.73 0.65
CA ILE A 1052 -30.07 -56.52 0.52
C ILE A 1052 -31.16 -56.71 -0.54
N ASP A 1053 -30.80 -57.23 -1.71
CA ASP A 1053 -31.72 -57.50 -2.83
C ASP A 1053 -31.41 -58.88 -3.42
N ALA A 1054 -32.19 -59.88 -3.02
CA ALA A 1054 -32.03 -61.25 -3.51
C ALA A 1054 -32.50 -61.41 -4.97
N VAL A 1055 -33.25 -60.44 -5.51
CA VAL A 1055 -33.82 -60.51 -6.87
C VAL A 1055 -32.86 -59.92 -7.90
N HIS A 1056 -32.19 -58.81 -7.59
CA HIS A 1056 -31.23 -58.13 -8.47
C HIS A 1056 -29.92 -57.76 -7.76
N PRO A 1057 -29.18 -58.74 -7.21
CA PRO A 1057 -28.00 -58.47 -6.38
C PRO A 1057 -26.91 -57.71 -7.13
N GLU A 1058 -26.69 -57.98 -8.41
CA GLU A 1058 -25.57 -57.37 -9.15
C GLU A 1058 -25.73 -55.84 -9.27
N ARG A 1059 -26.95 -55.34 -9.46
CA ARG A 1059 -27.23 -53.88 -9.47
C ARG A 1059 -27.07 -53.26 -8.08
N ALA A 1060 -27.51 -53.96 -7.04
CA ALA A 1060 -27.32 -53.52 -5.66
C ALA A 1060 -25.82 -53.46 -5.30
N ALA A 1061 -25.02 -54.42 -5.76
CA ALA A 1061 -23.58 -54.47 -5.52
C ALA A 1061 -22.84 -53.26 -6.09
N LEU A 1062 -23.19 -52.84 -7.31
CA LEU A 1062 -22.59 -51.65 -7.93
C LEU A 1062 -22.97 -50.37 -7.18
N ASP A 1063 -24.25 -50.18 -6.85
CA ASP A 1063 -24.73 -49.02 -6.09
C ASP A 1063 -24.12 -48.99 -4.67
N LEU A 1064 -23.96 -50.14 -4.02
CA LEU A 1064 -23.24 -50.28 -2.75
C LEU A 1064 -21.78 -49.87 -2.87
N PHE A 1065 -21.08 -50.29 -3.93
CA PHE A 1065 -19.67 -49.99 -4.13
C PHE A 1065 -19.42 -48.48 -4.17
N ASP A 1066 -20.27 -47.75 -4.90
CA ASP A 1066 -20.16 -46.30 -5.05
C ASP A 1066 -20.63 -45.55 -3.80
N ARG A 1067 -21.80 -45.90 -3.22
CA ARG A 1067 -22.33 -45.23 -2.01
C ARG A 1067 -21.47 -45.43 -0.77
N LEU A 1068 -20.88 -46.62 -0.63
CA LEU A 1068 -19.95 -46.92 0.46
C LEU A 1068 -18.53 -46.46 0.17
N ARG A 1069 -18.25 -45.84 -0.99
CA ARG A 1069 -16.92 -45.37 -1.43
C ARG A 1069 -15.84 -46.45 -1.26
N LEU A 1070 -16.09 -47.67 -1.72
CA LEU A 1070 -15.25 -48.82 -1.39
C LEU A 1070 -13.89 -48.88 -2.11
N ARG A 1071 -13.68 -48.07 -3.15
CA ARG A 1071 -12.44 -48.08 -3.94
C ARG A 1071 -11.19 -47.84 -3.07
N GLU A 1072 -11.18 -46.77 -2.28
CA GLU A 1072 -10.04 -46.44 -1.42
C GLU A 1072 -9.80 -47.49 -0.31
N PRO A 1073 -10.78 -47.88 0.52
CA PRO A 1073 -10.53 -48.84 1.60
C PRO A 1073 -10.11 -50.23 1.07
N LEU A 1074 -10.57 -50.63 -0.12
CA LEU A 1074 -10.08 -51.84 -0.80
C LEU A 1074 -8.63 -51.68 -1.25
N ALA A 1075 -8.28 -50.58 -1.92
CA ALA A 1075 -6.90 -50.32 -2.35
C ALA A 1075 -5.93 -50.33 -1.16
N ARG A 1076 -6.28 -49.64 -0.06
CA ARG A 1076 -5.50 -49.65 1.19
C ARG A 1076 -5.35 -51.06 1.79
N ALA A 1077 -6.41 -51.87 1.74
CA ALA A 1077 -6.34 -53.25 2.20
C ALA A 1077 -5.41 -54.09 1.32
N PHE A 1078 -5.49 -53.95 0.00
CA PHE A 1078 -4.63 -54.67 -0.94
C PHE A 1078 -3.16 -54.23 -0.86
N GLU A 1079 -2.88 -52.94 -0.66
CA GLU A 1079 -1.52 -52.46 -0.39
C GLU A 1079 -0.92 -53.16 0.84
N SER A 1080 -1.71 -53.38 1.90
CA SER A 1080 -1.25 -54.13 3.08
C SER A 1080 -0.98 -55.61 2.82
N LEU A 1081 -1.53 -56.19 1.75
CA LEU A 1081 -1.30 -57.58 1.34
C LEU A 1081 0.00 -57.78 0.56
N GLY A 1082 0.57 -56.71 -0.02
CA GLY A 1082 1.81 -56.77 -0.80
C GLY A 1082 1.73 -56.13 -2.19
N PHE A 1083 0.53 -55.74 -2.65
CA PHE A 1083 0.37 -55.07 -3.94
C PHE A 1083 1.08 -53.70 -3.96
N GLY A 1084 1.73 -53.36 -5.09
CA GLY A 1084 2.30 -52.04 -5.29
C GLY A 1084 1.24 -50.93 -5.18
N SER A 1085 1.66 -49.70 -4.89
CA SER A 1085 0.74 -48.59 -4.63
C SER A 1085 -0.28 -48.40 -5.75
N GLU A 1086 0.14 -48.25 -7.02
CA GLU A 1086 -0.78 -48.14 -8.16
C GLU A 1086 -1.59 -49.42 -8.41
N GLU A 1087 -0.94 -50.58 -8.28
CA GLU A 1087 -1.56 -51.88 -8.53
C GLU A 1087 -2.73 -52.15 -7.57
N SER A 1088 -2.60 -51.76 -6.30
CA SER A 1088 -3.68 -51.88 -5.31
C SER A 1088 -4.96 -51.15 -5.73
N TRP A 1089 -4.83 -49.97 -6.35
CA TRP A 1089 -5.94 -49.21 -6.91
C TRP A 1089 -6.51 -49.84 -8.18
N ARG A 1090 -5.66 -50.43 -9.03
CA ARG A 1090 -6.10 -51.21 -10.20
C ARG A 1090 -6.90 -52.43 -9.77
N VAL A 1091 -6.46 -53.15 -8.74
CA VAL A 1091 -7.17 -54.31 -8.20
C VAL A 1091 -8.54 -53.93 -7.63
N ALA A 1092 -8.65 -52.81 -6.91
CA ALA A 1092 -9.95 -52.30 -6.47
C ALA A 1092 -10.87 -51.91 -7.64
N ALA A 1093 -10.31 -51.33 -8.71
CA ALA A 1093 -11.06 -51.01 -9.93
C ALA A 1093 -11.52 -52.28 -10.68
N ARG A 1094 -10.71 -53.35 -10.71
CA ARG A 1094 -11.10 -54.65 -11.30
C ARG A 1094 -12.37 -55.19 -10.64
N ILE A 1095 -12.48 -55.10 -9.30
CA ILE A 1095 -13.70 -55.49 -8.57
C ILE A 1095 -14.90 -54.69 -9.06
N LYS A 1096 -14.79 -53.36 -9.16
CA LYS A 1096 -15.88 -52.51 -9.68
C LYS A 1096 -16.28 -52.88 -11.10
N VAL A 1097 -15.31 -53.11 -12.00
CA VAL A 1097 -15.60 -53.49 -13.39
C VAL A 1097 -16.30 -54.86 -13.47
N ALA A 1098 -15.95 -55.82 -12.63
CA ALA A 1098 -16.68 -57.09 -12.54
C ALA A 1098 -18.13 -56.89 -12.07
N LEU A 1099 -18.38 -55.99 -11.11
CA LEU A 1099 -19.75 -55.64 -10.67
C LEU A 1099 -20.53 -54.90 -11.77
N LEU A 1100 -19.87 -54.01 -12.51
CA LEU A 1100 -20.43 -53.25 -13.64
C LEU A 1100 -20.91 -54.17 -14.77
N VAL A 1101 -20.09 -55.16 -15.12
CA VAL A 1101 -20.43 -56.19 -16.13
C VAL A 1101 -21.56 -57.07 -15.64
N GLY A 1102 -21.51 -57.56 -14.40
CA GLY A 1102 -22.59 -58.36 -13.79
C GLY A 1102 -23.93 -57.61 -13.78
N ALA A 1103 -23.94 -56.34 -13.39
CA ALA A 1103 -25.16 -55.53 -13.31
C ALA A 1103 -25.83 -55.22 -14.67
N LYS A 1104 -25.19 -55.59 -15.79
CA LYS A 1104 -25.67 -55.39 -17.16
C LYS A 1104 -26.05 -53.94 -17.46
N VAL A 1105 -25.30 -52.99 -16.90
CA VAL A 1105 -25.59 -51.54 -16.98
C VAL A 1105 -25.63 -51.04 -18.43
N PHE A 1106 -24.81 -51.63 -19.28
CA PHE A 1106 -24.64 -51.24 -20.69
C PHE A 1106 -25.18 -52.27 -21.70
N GLU A 1107 -25.95 -53.28 -21.24
CA GLU A 1107 -26.68 -54.16 -22.16
C GLU A 1107 -28.00 -53.51 -22.59
N PRO A 1108 -28.34 -53.47 -23.90
CA PRO A 1108 -29.64 -52.99 -24.34
C PRO A 1108 -30.75 -53.87 -23.74
N ARG A 1109 -31.81 -53.26 -23.19
CA ARG A 1109 -33.02 -53.97 -22.75
C ARG A 1109 -33.78 -54.50 -23.98
N VAL A 1110 -33.30 -55.58 -24.57
CA VAL A 1110 -33.98 -56.24 -25.69
C VAL A 1110 -34.96 -57.27 -25.13
N SER A 1111 -36.23 -57.13 -25.49
CA SER A 1111 -37.33 -58.02 -25.13
C SER A 1111 -37.51 -59.20 -26.11
N ALA A 1112 -36.40 -59.74 -26.65
CA ALA A 1112 -36.43 -60.86 -27.59
C ALA A 1112 -35.22 -61.79 -27.34
N PRO A 1113 -35.37 -63.12 -27.49
CA PRO A 1113 -34.26 -64.05 -27.34
C PRO A 1113 -33.21 -63.79 -28.45
N PRO A 1114 -31.90 -63.93 -28.16
CA PRO A 1114 -30.88 -63.79 -29.19
C PRO A 1114 -31.01 -64.94 -30.19
N ALA A 1115 -30.88 -64.63 -31.49
CA ALA A 1115 -30.71 -65.65 -32.53
C ALA A 1115 -29.40 -66.42 -32.28
N GLU A 1116 -29.45 -67.74 -32.48
CA GLU A 1116 -28.28 -68.63 -32.35
C GLU A 1116 -27.12 -68.13 -33.22
N GLY A 1117 -25.96 -67.89 -32.59
CA GLY A 1117 -24.69 -67.71 -33.30
C GLY A 1117 -23.98 -66.35 -33.18
N LEU A 1118 -24.54 -65.35 -32.50
CA LEU A 1118 -23.85 -64.06 -32.26
C LEU A 1118 -23.22 -64.02 -30.86
N THR A 1119 -21.90 -64.08 -30.82
CA THR A 1119 -21.03 -63.89 -29.66
C THR A 1119 -21.33 -62.55 -28.99
N ILE A 1120 -21.75 -62.56 -27.72
CA ILE A 1120 -21.72 -61.36 -26.89
C ILE A 1120 -20.23 -61.12 -26.58
N PRO A 1121 -19.59 -60.05 -27.08
CA PRO A 1121 -18.22 -59.76 -26.69
C PRO A 1121 -18.20 -59.49 -25.19
N ILE A 1122 -17.19 -60.03 -24.48
CA ILE A 1122 -17.00 -59.83 -23.03
C ILE A 1122 -16.99 -58.33 -22.68
N PHE A 1123 -16.64 -57.46 -23.64
CA PHE A 1123 -16.78 -56.01 -23.56
C PHE A 1123 -17.71 -55.46 -24.64
N SER A 1124 -18.79 -54.77 -24.24
CA SER A 1124 -19.60 -53.98 -25.17
C SER A 1124 -18.89 -52.67 -25.55
N PRO A 1125 -19.19 -52.04 -26.71
CA PRO A 1125 -18.64 -50.74 -27.07
C PRO A 1125 -18.88 -49.65 -26.01
N ALA A 1126 -20.04 -49.69 -25.34
CA ALA A 1126 -20.40 -48.75 -24.29
C ALA A 1126 -19.56 -48.94 -23.01
N LEU A 1127 -19.11 -50.16 -22.71
CA LEU A 1127 -18.28 -50.44 -21.54
C LEU A 1127 -16.88 -49.78 -21.65
N TRP A 1128 -16.36 -49.57 -22.85
CA TRP A 1128 -15.09 -48.86 -23.09
C TRP A 1128 -15.15 -47.34 -22.89
N GLN A 1129 -16.34 -46.79 -22.64
CA GLN A 1129 -16.50 -45.40 -22.21
C GLN A 1129 -16.27 -45.23 -20.70
N ASP A 1130 -16.27 -46.33 -19.94
CA ASP A 1130 -15.98 -46.29 -18.51
C ASP A 1130 -14.49 -46.03 -18.26
N ALA A 1131 -14.20 -45.08 -17.36
CA ALA A 1131 -12.85 -44.65 -17.06
C ALA A 1131 -12.00 -45.76 -16.42
N ASP A 1132 -12.59 -46.64 -15.61
CA ASP A 1132 -11.86 -47.74 -14.96
C ASP A 1132 -11.51 -48.82 -15.99
N VAL A 1133 -12.40 -49.10 -16.95
CA VAL A 1133 -12.10 -50.05 -18.05
C VAL A 1133 -10.93 -49.54 -18.91
N ARG A 1134 -10.95 -48.27 -19.31
CA ARG A 1134 -9.85 -47.65 -20.08
C ARG A 1134 -8.54 -47.65 -19.31
N TRP A 1135 -8.59 -47.32 -18.02
CA TRP A 1135 -7.40 -47.29 -17.17
C TRP A 1135 -6.81 -48.68 -16.96
N LEU A 1136 -7.65 -49.68 -16.65
CA LEU A 1136 -7.22 -51.06 -16.43
C LEU A 1136 -6.64 -51.72 -17.68
N THR A 1137 -7.11 -51.32 -18.87
CA THR A 1137 -6.61 -51.84 -20.14
C THR A 1137 -5.44 -51.03 -20.71
N GLY A 1138 -5.01 -49.94 -20.05
CA GLY A 1138 -3.94 -49.07 -20.53
C GLY A 1138 -4.28 -48.33 -21.82
N ALA A 1139 -5.56 -47.98 -22.01
CA ALA A 1139 -6.03 -47.31 -23.22
C ALA A 1139 -5.40 -45.92 -23.37
N HIS A 1140 -4.71 -45.68 -24.49
CA HIS A 1140 -4.03 -44.41 -24.77
C HIS A 1140 -4.15 -44.04 -26.25
N GLU A 1141 -4.00 -42.75 -26.56
CA GLU A 1141 -3.99 -42.27 -27.93
C GLU A 1141 -2.58 -42.27 -28.50
N ALA A 1142 -2.41 -42.88 -29.67
CA ALA A 1142 -1.20 -42.83 -30.47
C ALA A 1142 -1.60 -42.83 -31.96
N GLU A 1143 -0.95 -42.00 -32.77
CA GLU A 1143 -1.15 -41.95 -34.23
C GLU A 1143 -2.62 -41.75 -34.65
N GLY A 1144 -3.42 -41.01 -33.86
CA GLY A 1144 -4.84 -40.75 -34.15
C GLY A 1144 -5.78 -41.93 -33.87
N HIS A 1145 -5.30 -43.01 -33.26
CA HIS A 1145 -6.10 -44.17 -32.85
C HIS A 1145 -5.96 -44.42 -31.34
N THR A 1146 -6.99 -45.01 -30.73
CA THR A 1146 -6.93 -45.51 -29.35
C THR A 1146 -6.42 -46.96 -29.33
N TYR A 1147 -5.27 -47.19 -28.72
CA TYR A 1147 -4.70 -48.52 -28.49
C TYR A 1147 -4.91 -48.95 -27.04
N PHE A 1148 -4.97 -50.25 -26.79
CA PHE A 1148 -4.97 -50.84 -25.43
C PHE A 1148 -3.86 -51.89 -25.28
N VAL A 1149 -3.43 -52.13 -24.05
CA VAL A 1149 -2.29 -53.02 -23.73
C VAL A 1149 -2.78 -54.47 -23.65
N LYS A 1150 -2.12 -55.35 -24.41
CA LYS A 1150 -2.43 -56.78 -24.48
C LYS A 1150 -2.50 -57.43 -23.10
N GLU A 1151 -1.43 -57.33 -22.32
CA GLU A 1151 -1.30 -58.02 -21.03
C GLU A 1151 -2.39 -57.57 -20.06
N SER A 1152 -2.68 -56.27 -20.02
CA SER A 1152 -3.69 -55.71 -19.11
C SER A 1152 -5.12 -56.04 -19.54
N TYR A 1153 -5.37 -56.14 -20.84
CA TYR A 1153 -6.64 -56.63 -21.38
C TYR A 1153 -6.86 -58.12 -21.09
N ASP A 1154 -5.84 -58.96 -21.29
CA ASP A 1154 -5.89 -60.39 -21.00
C ASP A 1154 -6.11 -60.65 -19.50
N GLU A 1155 -5.44 -59.91 -18.62
CA GLU A 1155 -5.66 -59.95 -17.16
C GLU A 1155 -7.11 -59.59 -16.81
N LEU A 1156 -7.67 -58.54 -17.43
CA LEU A 1156 -9.06 -58.14 -17.16
C LEU A 1156 -10.06 -59.19 -17.67
N LEU A 1157 -9.83 -59.80 -18.85
CA LEU A 1157 -10.68 -60.87 -19.39
C LEU A 1157 -10.81 -62.05 -18.43
N TRP A 1158 -9.70 -62.49 -17.84
CA TRP A 1158 -9.67 -63.58 -16.87
C TRP A 1158 -10.33 -63.18 -15.54
N TRP A 1159 -10.09 -61.97 -15.05
CA TRP A 1159 -10.73 -61.47 -13.84
C TRP A 1159 -12.27 -61.43 -13.97
N LEU A 1160 -12.79 -61.03 -15.14
CA LEU A 1160 -14.24 -61.01 -15.40
C LEU A 1160 -14.90 -62.39 -15.34
N GLN A 1161 -14.14 -63.49 -15.36
CA GLN A 1161 -14.68 -64.85 -15.21
C GLN A 1161 -14.88 -65.27 -13.75
N ILE A 1162 -14.40 -64.50 -12.77
CA ILE A 1162 -14.54 -64.80 -11.33
C ILE A 1162 -15.96 -65.21 -10.93
N PRO A 1163 -17.05 -64.51 -11.32
CA PRO A 1163 -18.40 -64.91 -10.94
C PRO A 1163 -18.77 -66.31 -11.44
N ALA A 1164 -18.43 -66.63 -12.69
CA ALA A 1164 -18.71 -67.92 -13.30
C ALA A 1164 -17.87 -69.04 -12.67
N LEU A 1165 -16.59 -68.77 -12.39
CA LEU A 1165 -15.69 -69.71 -11.72
C LEU A 1165 -16.15 -70.02 -10.29
N CYS A 1166 -16.56 -68.99 -9.53
CA CYS A 1166 -17.15 -69.16 -8.20
C CYS A 1166 -18.43 -70.01 -8.26
N SER A 1167 -19.31 -69.77 -9.25
CA SER A 1167 -20.54 -70.57 -9.40
C SER A 1167 -20.22 -72.04 -9.68
N LEU A 1168 -19.32 -72.35 -10.63
CA LEU A 1168 -18.94 -73.72 -10.97
C LEU A 1168 -18.25 -74.44 -9.80
N ALA A 1169 -17.50 -73.70 -9.00
CA ALA A 1169 -16.85 -74.23 -7.81
C ALA A 1169 -17.83 -74.62 -6.68
N THR A 1170 -19.11 -74.24 -6.75
CA THR A 1170 -20.14 -74.75 -5.81
C THR A 1170 -20.63 -76.15 -6.17
N GLU A 1171 -20.51 -76.58 -7.43
CA GLU A 1171 -21.03 -77.87 -7.90
C GLU A 1171 -20.22 -79.03 -7.32
N ALA A 1172 -20.89 -80.12 -6.91
CA ALA A 1172 -20.20 -81.32 -6.42
C ALA A 1172 -19.26 -81.90 -7.49
N VAL A 1173 -19.69 -81.86 -8.76
CA VAL A 1173 -18.88 -82.18 -9.94
C VAL A 1173 -19.06 -81.03 -10.95
N PRO A 1174 -18.06 -80.18 -11.16
CA PRO A 1174 -18.16 -79.05 -12.08
C PRO A 1174 -18.48 -79.50 -13.51
N ALA A 1175 -19.47 -78.87 -14.14
CA ALA A 1175 -19.84 -79.15 -15.52
C ALA A 1175 -18.68 -78.84 -16.50
N ARG A 1176 -18.08 -79.87 -17.10
CA ARG A 1176 -16.98 -79.71 -18.08
C ARG A 1176 -17.35 -78.82 -19.28
N SER A 1177 -18.61 -78.88 -19.72
CA SER A 1177 -19.13 -78.04 -20.82
C SER A 1177 -19.09 -76.54 -20.48
N ALA A 1178 -19.34 -76.17 -19.23
CA ALA A 1178 -19.29 -74.78 -18.79
C ALA A 1178 -17.86 -74.25 -18.66
N ILE A 1179 -16.92 -75.10 -18.24
CA ILE A 1179 -15.47 -74.77 -18.21
C ILE A 1179 -14.93 -74.58 -19.63
N GLN A 1180 -15.30 -75.46 -20.56
CA GLN A 1180 -14.95 -75.33 -21.98
C GLN A 1180 -15.52 -74.05 -22.60
N GLU A 1181 -16.73 -73.65 -22.21
CA GLU A 1181 -17.35 -72.42 -22.68
C GLU A 1181 -16.62 -71.16 -22.16
N ILE A 1182 -16.16 -71.14 -20.91
CA ILE A 1182 -15.34 -70.05 -20.37
C ILE A 1182 -14.01 -69.94 -21.14
N ASP A 1183 -13.31 -71.07 -21.32
CA ASP A 1183 -12.05 -71.11 -22.09
C ASP A 1183 -12.24 -70.61 -23.53
N ARG A 1184 -13.31 -71.08 -24.20
CA ARG A 1184 -13.66 -70.66 -25.56
C ARG A 1184 -13.88 -69.15 -25.65
N ARG A 1185 -14.69 -68.56 -24.75
CA ARG A 1185 -15.00 -67.13 -24.76
C ARG A 1185 -13.77 -66.25 -24.55
N VAL A 1186 -12.92 -66.60 -23.57
CA VAL A 1186 -11.71 -65.83 -23.29
C VAL A 1186 -10.74 -65.88 -24.47
N ARG A 1187 -10.55 -67.06 -25.08
CA ARG A 1187 -9.66 -67.22 -26.24
C ARG A 1187 -10.19 -66.53 -27.49
N GLU A 1188 -11.50 -66.58 -27.75
CA GLU A 1188 -12.11 -65.85 -28.86
C GLU A 1188 -11.95 -64.34 -28.69
N ALA A 1189 -12.16 -63.81 -27.48
CA ALA A 1189 -11.99 -62.39 -27.18
C ALA A 1189 -10.51 -61.94 -27.31
N ALA A 1190 -9.56 -62.77 -26.90
CA ALA A 1190 -8.13 -62.49 -27.05
C ALA A 1190 -7.70 -62.51 -28.53
N LYS A 1191 -8.15 -63.50 -29.30
CA LYS A 1191 -7.92 -63.59 -30.76
C LYS A 1191 -8.54 -62.42 -31.52
N LEU A 1192 -9.73 -61.99 -31.13
CA LEU A 1192 -10.39 -60.83 -31.73
C LEU A 1192 -9.56 -59.55 -31.51
N ALA A 1193 -9.09 -59.32 -30.28
CA ALA A 1193 -8.21 -58.20 -29.96
C ALA A 1193 -6.88 -58.23 -30.74
N GLU A 1194 -6.28 -59.42 -30.87
CA GLU A 1194 -5.07 -59.63 -31.67
C GLU A 1194 -5.33 -59.33 -33.17
N SER A 1195 -6.46 -59.80 -33.72
CA SER A 1195 -6.84 -59.53 -35.12
C SER A 1195 -7.13 -58.07 -35.42
N ALA A 1196 -7.58 -57.31 -34.41
CA ALA A 1196 -7.77 -55.86 -34.48
C ALA A 1196 -6.46 -55.06 -34.29
N GLY A 1197 -5.35 -55.74 -33.98
CA GLY A 1197 -4.07 -55.10 -33.64
C GLY A 1197 -4.15 -54.26 -32.38
N TYR A 1198 -4.99 -54.65 -31.41
CA TYR A 1198 -5.23 -53.94 -30.15
C TYR A 1198 -5.71 -52.49 -30.32
N ARG A 1199 -6.31 -52.17 -31.47
CA ARG A 1199 -6.94 -50.87 -31.76
C ARG A 1199 -8.42 -50.92 -31.42
N LEU A 1200 -8.87 -50.00 -30.56
CA LEU A 1200 -10.24 -49.98 -30.07
C LEU A 1200 -11.27 -49.76 -31.21
N GLY A 1201 -10.97 -48.89 -32.17
CA GLY A 1201 -11.84 -48.66 -33.34
C GLY A 1201 -12.00 -49.91 -34.21
N ALA A 1202 -10.88 -50.58 -34.52
CA ALA A 1202 -10.88 -51.80 -35.34
C ALA A 1202 -11.53 -53.01 -34.63
N LEU A 1203 -11.53 -53.04 -33.29
CA LEU A 1203 -12.17 -54.08 -32.49
C LEU A 1203 -13.69 -54.14 -32.70
N PHE A 1204 -14.31 -53.02 -33.09
CA PHE A 1204 -15.76 -52.90 -33.29
C PHE A 1204 -16.19 -52.74 -34.75
N GLU A 1205 -15.25 -52.67 -35.70
CA GLU A 1205 -15.53 -52.36 -37.12
C GLU A 1205 -15.75 -53.58 -38.04
N ARG A 1206 -15.98 -54.80 -37.53
CA ARG A 1206 -16.26 -55.96 -38.40
C ARG A 1206 -17.41 -56.87 -37.94
N ALA A 1207 -18.53 -56.78 -38.66
CA ALA A 1207 -19.34 -57.93 -39.05
C ALA A 1207 -19.38 -57.96 -40.60
N PRO A 1208 -18.89 -59.01 -41.29
CA PRO A 1208 -18.90 -59.00 -42.75
C PRO A 1208 -20.27 -59.42 -43.32
N GLU A 1209 -20.80 -58.57 -44.19
CA GLU A 1209 -21.83 -58.92 -45.16
C GLU A 1209 -21.31 -59.92 -46.20
N THR A 1210 -22.24 -60.74 -46.67
CA THR A 1210 -22.12 -61.83 -47.63
C THR A 1210 -21.67 -61.39 -49.04
N ALA A 1211 -20.71 -62.15 -49.58
CA ALA A 1211 -20.49 -62.56 -50.96
C ALA A 1211 -20.93 -61.62 -52.13
N SER A 1212 -19.95 -61.17 -52.92
CA SER A 1212 -20.12 -61.02 -54.37
C SER A 1212 -18.86 -61.46 -55.13
N VAL A 1213 -19.06 -62.58 -55.83
CA VAL A 1213 -18.42 -63.14 -57.04
C VAL A 1213 -17.27 -62.37 -57.69
N GLU A 1214 -16.09 -63.00 -57.73
CA GLU A 1214 -15.02 -62.74 -58.70
C GLU A 1214 -15.41 -63.28 -60.08
N THR A 1215 -15.25 -62.45 -61.11
CA THR A 1215 -15.03 -62.90 -62.50
C THR A 1215 -13.64 -62.44 -62.93
N ALA A 1216 -12.93 -63.40 -63.52
CA ALA A 1216 -11.55 -63.36 -63.97
C ALA A 1216 -11.23 -62.24 -64.96
N GLU A 1217 -9.95 -61.84 -64.99
CA GLU A 1217 -9.20 -61.71 -66.24
C GLU A 1217 -7.68 -61.70 -65.98
N GLU A 1218 -6.99 -62.63 -66.63
CA GLU A 1218 -5.53 -62.68 -66.77
C GLU A 1218 -5.05 -61.60 -67.76
N GLU A 1219 -3.84 -61.10 -67.49
CA GLU A 1219 -3.01 -60.22 -68.33
C GLU A 1219 -2.96 -60.60 -69.83
N PRO A 1220 -2.63 -59.63 -70.72
CA PRO A 1220 -1.22 -59.58 -71.13
C PRO A 1220 -0.65 -58.18 -71.35
N SER A 1221 0.67 -58.12 -71.20
CA SER A 1221 1.57 -57.07 -71.70
C SER A 1221 1.27 -56.59 -73.12
N GLN A 1222 1.44 -55.29 -73.38
CA GLN A 1222 2.39 -54.79 -74.40
C GLN A 1222 2.56 -53.27 -74.30
N LYS A 1223 3.83 -52.88 -74.46
CA LYS A 1223 4.40 -51.54 -74.65
C LYS A 1223 3.52 -50.57 -75.45
N GLU A 1224 3.30 -49.38 -74.93
CA GLU A 1224 3.94 -48.11 -75.31
C GLU A 1224 3.75 -47.05 -74.22
#